data_AF-A0A0N4ZP74-F1
#
_entry.id   AF-A0A0N4ZP74-F1
#
_cell.length_a   1.000
_cell.length_b   1.000
_cell.length_c   1.000
_cell.angle_alpha   90.00
_cell.angle_beta   90.00
_cell.angle_gamma   90.00
#
_symmetry.space_group_name_H-M   'P 1'
#
loop_
_entity.id
_entity.type
_entity.pdbx_description
1 polymer ?
#
loop_
_entity_poly.entity_id
_entity_poly.type
_entity_poly.pdbx_seq_one_letter_code
_entity_poly.pdbx_strand_id
1 'polypeptide(L)'
;MEDTFFSKPEIYEEPVKKLPVSGKKNYLVTSALPYVNNVPHLGNIIGCVLSADVFVRFCNIKGINCLYICGTDEYGTATEVKALQENMTPNEICSKYHEMHKQIYEWFNIKFDNFGRTSTKDQTEVTHEIFHKLNNNGFIESQDVDQLHCSSCNMFLADRYVNGICPLCKYDDARGDQCDSCGKLINAIELKEPKCLLCKGTPLSKKSKHLFLCLDKLSSEVYDNLKKSLDKEDNHWSNNAVAIAKSWLKTGLEKRCITRDLKWGVKVPLEGFEDKVFYVWFDAPIGYMSITKQYLGDDYLKWWKNSKDVELFNFLGKDNVAFHSIMFPATLIGTRDKYTIVNHISATEYFNYEDQKFSKSRGVGVFGDAAAETGIPADVWRFYLLYMRPESSDTYFSWDDFANKINSELLSNLGNFCNRALSFLENNYNGVVQKITLNNEDNELLLGIAKDLEEYEKHLTDIKLRDGLLKILSLSRRGNQYMQNNAPWVLKKGTDEEQRRAGSVIGLSVNLVYLISVALYPYMPKISEEIRNQCNKRELIMLPKNLICVLEPGHKINYSAPLFAKLEAKDIASFKARFGSMTNLKTEGNGKIKKNNKEDNKKKGEKKMQSNVQNTENFYPKAQGNVKNIENGMTCLEEAFNIAGKAFENQQLAKLAEDKKSLTLEVEKLLNQLKEEEIKGGIKQIEIPSDVKVTVPEKVVKVAEKKVSLSKNEKKEKSANSGNKKPVTIDDTIDIGRLDLRVGKIIDCKRHPDADALYLETIDLGEEKPRTVISGLVKFVPIEEMQNRLVVCLCNLKPAKMRGIESQAMVMCASTPDKVEILEVDPSCKPGQRIICGSYEPRPDAVLNPKKKIWEQIAPDLKVNSEGKATYKGELILINGENPMIAPTLRNVNVK
;
A
#
# COMPACT_ATOMS: atom_id res chain seq x y z
N MET A 1 -15.32 -37.93 1.03
CA MET A 1 -14.06 -37.28 0.56
C MET A 1 -13.39 -38.09 -0.54
N GLU A 2 -13.35 -39.41 -0.45
CA GLU A 2 -12.85 -40.25 -1.54
C GLU A 2 -13.68 -40.09 -2.83
N ASP A 3 -15.02 -40.14 -2.74
CA ASP A 3 -15.92 -39.90 -3.88
C ASP A 3 -15.74 -38.52 -4.53
N THR A 4 -15.39 -37.50 -3.74
CA THR A 4 -15.16 -36.14 -4.25
C THR A 4 -13.78 -36.00 -4.91
N PHE A 5 -12.76 -36.71 -4.42
CA PHE A 5 -11.42 -36.67 -4.96
C PHE A 5 -11.35 -37.28 -6.37
N PHE A 6 -12.08 -38.36 -6.63
CA PHE A 6 -12.13 -39.01 -7.96
C PHE A 6 -13.27 -38.49 -8.87
N SER A 7 -13.80 -37.30 -8.59
CA SER A 7 -14.80 -36.67 -9.44
C SER A 7 -14.19 -36.17 -10.76
N LYS A 8 -15.00 -36.09 -11.83
CA LYS A 8 -14.54 -35.57 -13.12
C LYS A 8 -14.35 -34.05 -13.04
N PRO A 9 -13.21 -33.50 -13.53
CA PRO A 9 -13.02 -32.07 -13.58
C PRO A 9 -13.90 -31.43 -14.67
N GLU A 10 -14.42 -30.24 -14.39
CA GLU A 10 -15.11 -29.41 -15.37
C GLU A 10 -14.09 -28.51 -16.07
N ILE A 11 -14.04 -28.56 -17.41
CA ILE A 11 -13.08 -27.79 -18.21
C ILE A 11 -13.60 -26.36 -18.38
N TYR A 12 -12.74 -25.37 -18.22
CA TYR A 12 -13.07 -23.99 -18.58
C TYR A 12 -12.94 -23.81 -20.10
N GLU A 13 -14.04 -23.43 -20.73
CA GLU A 13 -14.07 -23.06 -22.15
C GLU A 13 -14.31 -21.56 -22.29
N GLU A 14 -13.42 -20.88 -23.01
CA GLU A 14 -13.59 -19.46 -23.27
C GLU A 14 -14.65 -19.23 -24.36
N PRO A 15 -15.71 -18.45 -24.08
CA PRO A 15 -16.76 -18.20 -25.05
C PRO A 15 -16.25 -17.34 -26.23
N VAL A 16 -16.66 -17.70 -27.44
CA VAL A 16 -16.27 -17.01 -28.69
C VAL A 16 -16.77 -15.56 -28.75
N LYS A 17 -17.98 -15.30 -28.23
CA LYS A 17 -18.56 -13.94 -28.11
C LYS A 17 -19.23 -13.79 -26.75
N LYS A 18 -18.83 -12.79 -25.98
CA LYS A 18 -19.34 -12.54 -24.62
C LYS A 18 -20.54 -11.61 -24.64
N LEU A 19 -21.74 -12.18 -24.73
CA LEU A 19 -23.01 -11.47 -24.52
C LEU A 19 -23.64 -11.92 -23.20
N PRO A 20 -24.45 -11.08 -22.53
CA PRO A 20 -25.13 -11.47 -21.32
C PRO A 20 -26.09 -12.63 -21.56
N VAL A 21 -26.12 -13.58 -20.61
CA VAL A 21 -27.02 -14.73 -20.63
C VAL A 21 -28.01 -14.56 -19.49
N SER A 22 -29.30 -14.48 -19.83
CA SER A 22 -30.35 -14.28 -18.82
C SER A 22 -30.39 -15.45 -17.83
N GLY A 23 -30.61 -15.15 -16.55
CA GLY A 23 -30.58 -16.13 -15.46
C GLY A 23 -29.18 -16.58 -15.01
N LYS A 24 -28.11 -16.10 -15.64
CA LYS A 24 -26.72 -16.27 -15.17
C LYS A 24 -26.14 -14.95 -14.66
N LYS A 25 -25.07 -15.02 -13.87
CA LYS A 25 -24.29 -13.84 -13.46
C LYS A 25 -23.52 -13.31 -14.67
N ASN A 26 -23.77 -12.05 -15.05
CA ASN A 26 -23.07 -11.36 -16.13
C ASN A 26 -22.40 -10.10 -15.58
N TYR A 27 -21.07 -10.08 -15.56
CA TYR A 27 -20.30 -8.97 -15.02
C TYR A 27 -19.67 -8.18 -16.16
N LEU A 28 -20.03 -6.90 -16.25
CA LEU A 28 -19.32 -5.94 -17.05
C LEU A 28 -18.21 -5.35 -16.18
N VAL A 29 -16.96 -5.61 -16.55
CA VAL A 29 -15.80 -5.13 -15.80
C VAL A 29 -15.10 -4.05 -16.60
N THR A 30 -14.80 -2.93 -15.93
CA THR A 30 -14.04 -1.83 -16.53
C THR A 30 -12.87 -1.46 -15.64
N SER A 31 -11.77 -1.07 -16.27
CA SER A 31 -10.63 -0.42 -15.60
C SER A 31 -10.62 1.04 -16.03
N ALA A 32 -10.29 1.96 -15.11
CA ALA A 32 -10.09 3.37 -15.42
C ALA A 32 -9.27 3.54 -16.70
N LEU A 33 -9.76 4.36 -17.63
CA LEU A 33 -9.08 4.63 -18.88
C LEU A 33 -7.79 5.42 -18.58
N PRO A 34 -6.59 4.87 -18.83
CA PRO A 34 -5.36 5.64 -18.70
C PRO A 34 -5.32 6.81 -19.67
N TYR A 35 -4.91 7.97 -19.18
CA TYR A 35 -4.55 9.12 -20.02
C TYR A 35 -3.41 8.77 -20.97
N VAL A 36 -3.64 8.91 -22.27
CA VAL A 36 -2.72 8.46 -23.32
C VAL A 36 -1.41 9.23 -23.35
N ASN A 37 -1.36 10.45 -22.83
CA ASN A 37 -0.20 11.33 -22.96
C ASN A 37 0.97 10.98 -22.02
N ASN A 38 0.84 9.93 -21.19
CA ASN A 38 1.84 9.51 -20.22
C ASN A 38 2.08 8.01 -20.23
N VAL A 39 3.32 7.58 -20.07
CA VAL A 39 3.64 6.16 -19.89
C VAL A 39 3.14 5.71 -18.52
N PRO A 40 2.38 4.60 -18.43
CA PRO A 40 1.86 4.12 -17.16
C PRO A 40 3.01 3.59 -16.28
N HIS A 41 3.02 3.98 -15.01
CA HIS A 41 3.92 3.41 -14.01
C HIS A 41 3.26 2.24 -13.26
N LEU A 42 4.04 1.50 -12.46
CA LEU A 42 3.54 0.32 -11.73
C LEU A 42 2.30 0.63 -10.86
N GLY A 43 2.22 1.85 -10.33
CA GLY A 43 1.07 2.32 -9.55
C GLY A 43 -0.22 2.44 -10.35
N ASN A 44 -0.17 2.91 -11.61
CA ASN A 44 -1.34 2.92 -12.47
C ASN A 44 -1.77 1.49 -12.82
N ILE A 45 -0.79 0.61 -13.05
CA ILE A 45 -1.02 -0.79 -13.42
C ILE A 45 -1.74 -1.54 -12.29
N ILE A 46 -1.19 -1.50 -11.06
CA ILE A 46 -1.79 -2.21 -9.92
C ILE A 46 -3.14 -1.62 -9.50
N GLY A 47 -3.31 -0.30 -9.54
CA GLY A 47 -4.54 0.35 -9.08
C GLY A 47 -5.75 0.12 -9.99
N CYS A 48 -5.52 -0.21 -11.27
CA CYS A 48 -6.60 -0.33 -12.25
C CYS A 48 -6.53 -1.66 -13.01
N VAL A 49 -5.70 -1.73 -14.06
CA VAL A 49 -5.76 -2.82 -15.06
C VAL A 49 -5.37 -4.19 -14.51
N LEU A 50 -4.35 -4.29 -13.64
CA LEU A 50 -3.92 -5.56 -13.06
C LEU A 50 -4.91 -6.08 -12.02
N SER A 51 -5.49 -5.19 -11.22
CA SER A 51 -6.53 -5.57 -10.26
C SER A 51 -7.77 -6.15 -10.96
N ALA A 52 -8.22 -5.48 -12.03
CA ALA A 52 -9.37 -5.94 -12.82
C ALA A 52 -9.09 -7.27 -13.53
N ASP A 53 -7.89 -7.44 -14.11
CA ASP A 53 -7.50 -8.67 -14.80
C ASP A 53 -7.54 -9.90 -13.88
N VAL A 54 -7.05 -9.78 -12.65
CA VAL A 54 -7.13 -10.85 -11.64
C VAL A 54 -8.58 -11.22 -11.35
N PHE A 55 -9.45 -10.22 -11.13
CA PHE A 55 -10.85 -10.48 -10.86
C PHE A 55 -11.54 -11.16 -12.05
N VAL A 56 -11.32 -10.69 -13.27
CA VAL A 56 -11.89 -11.28 -14.50
C VAL A 56 -11.42 -12.72 -14.71
N ARG A 57 -10.12 -13.00 -14.50
CA ARG A 57 -9.58 -14.36 -14.60
C ARG A 57 -10.14 -15.29 -13.52
N PHE A 58 -10.41 -14.78 -12.33
CA PHE A 58 -11.11 -15.53 -11.29
C PHE A 58 -12.56 -15.83 -11.71
N CYS A 59 -13.29 -14.83 -12.20
CA CYS A 59 -14.64 -15.03 -12.72
C CYS A 59 -14.70 -16.09 -13.82
N ASN A 60 -13.71 -16.10 -14.73
CA ASN A 60 -13.57 -17.10 -15.79
C ASN A 60 -13.52 -18.53 -15.22
N ILE A 61 -12.61 -18.80 -14.27
CA ILE A 61 -12.51 -20.14 -13.65
C ILE A 61 -13.67 -20.45 -12.68
N LYS A 62 -14.55 -19.47 -12.41
CA LYS A 62 -15.82 -19.65 -11.69
C LYS A 62 -17.02 -19.80 -12.64
N GLY A 63 -16.83 -19.70 -13.95
CA GLY A 63 -17.90 -19.80 -14.95
C GLY A 63 -18.81 -18.59 -15.00
N ILE A 64 -18.37 -17.46 -14.44
CA ILE A 64 -19.10 -16.21 -14.48
C ILE A 64 -18.83 -15.54 -15.83
N ASN A 65 -19.89 -15.08 -16.49
CA ASN A 65 -19.78 -14.44 -17.79
C ASN A 65 -19.25 -13.00 -17.62
N CYS A 66 -17.99 -12.77 -17.95
CA CYS A 66 -17.33 -11.47 -17.75
C CYS A 66 -16.88 -10.84 -19.06
N LEU A 67 -17.32 -9.61 -19.31
CA LEU A 67 -16.78 -8.76 -20.36
C LEU A 67 -15.86 -7.70 -19.75
N TYR A 68 -14.57 -7.72 -20.10
CA TYR A 68 -13.56 -6.80 -19.60
C TYR A 68 -13.14 -5.76 -20.63
N ILE A 69 -13.49 -4.49 -20.38
CA ILE A 69 -13.29 -3.37 -21.29
C ILE A 69 -12.35 -2.33 -20.67
N CYS A 70 -11.39 -1.86 -21.47
CA CYS A 70 -10.57 -0.69 -21.15
C CYS A 70 -10.09 -0.03 -22.45
N GLY A 71 -9.30 1.02 -22.35
CA GLY A 71 -8.76 1.74 -23.50
C GLY A 71 -8.05 3.01 -23.05
N THR A 72 -7.57 3.79 -24.01
CA THR A 72 -6.92 5.07 -23.72
C THR A 72 -7.90 6.22 -23.72
N ASP A 73 -7.75 7.10 -22.73
CA ASP A 73 -8.39 8.42 -22.71
C ASP A 73 -7.48 9.43 -23.43
N GLU A 74 -8.00 10.01 -24.51
CA GLU A 74 -7.19 10.70 -25.52
C GLU A 74 -7.45 12.19 -25.64
N TYR A 75 -8.58 12.66 -25.13
CA TYR A 75 -8.99 14.06 -25.29
C TYR A 75 -8.48 14.98 -24.18
N GLY A 76 -8.60 16.29 -24.41
CA GLY A 76 -8.31 17.32 -23.43
C GLY A 76 -6.96 18.02 -23.64
N THR A 77 -6.78 19.09 -22.85
CA THR A 77 -5.66 20.04 -23.01
C THR A 77 -4.30 19.36 -22.87
N ALA A 78 -4.17 18.38 -21.98
CA ALA A 78 -2.90 17.72 -21.70
C ALA A 78 -2.32 17.02 -22.95
N THR A 79 -3.20 16.47 -23.79
CA THR A 79 -2.82 15.89 -25.09
C THR A 79 -2.34 16.98 -26.06
N GLU A 80 -3.06 18.09 -26.20
CA GLU A 80 -2.63 19.21 -27.06
C GLU A 80 -1.27 19.77 -26.63
N VAL A 81 -1.04 19.94 -25.31
CA VAL A 81 0.25 20.40 -24.78
C VAL A 81 1.38 19.45 -25.18
N LYS A 82 1.16 18.15 -24.97
CA LYS A 82 2.17 17.13 -25.20
C LYS A 82 2.45 16.97 -26.71
N ALA A 83 1.40 17.07 -27.53
CA ALA A 83 1.50 17.08 -28.99
C ALA A 83 2.40 18.23 -29.46
N LEU A 84 2.16 19.46 -28.96
CA LEU A 84 3.00 20.62 -29.24
C LEU A 84 4.45 20.44 -28.78
N GLN A 85 4.66 19.89 -27.57
CA GLN A 85 6.01 19.63 -27.04
C GLN A 85 6.81 18.61 -27.86
N GLU A 86 6.13 17.63 -28.47
CA GLU A 86 6.76 16.60 -29.31
C GLU A 86 6.70 16.91 -30.82
N ASN A 87 6.25 18.11 -31.21
CA ASN A 87 6.04 18.51 -32.61
C ASN A 87 5.18 17.51 -33.40
N MET A 88 4.08 17.06 -32.79
CA MET A 88 3.09 16.13 -33.37
C MET A 88 1.70 16.75 -33.34
N THR A 89 0.79 16.23 -34.16
CA THR A 89 -0.65 16.48 -33.98
C THR A 89 -1.20 15.68 -32.79
N PRO A 90 -2.33 16.11 -32.17
CA PRO A 90 -2.98 15.35 -31.11
C PRO A 90 -3.28 13.89 -31.51
N ASN A 91 -3.72 13.63 -32.74
CA ASN A 91 -4.02 12.28 -33.19
C ASN A 91 -2.76 11.40 -33.33
N GLU A 92 -1.65 11.96 -33.81
CA GLU A 92 -0.37 11.23 -33.94
C GLU A 92 0.18 10.86 -32.56
N ILE A 93 0.16 11.78 -31.59
CA ILE A 93 0.65 11.48 -30.25
C ILE A 93 -0.24 10.46 -29.54
N CYS A 94 -1.56 10.56 -29.67
CA CYS A 94 -2.47 9.57 -29.12
C CYS A 94 -2.22 8.19 -29.73
N SER A 95 -1.99 8.12 -31.04
CA SER A 95 -1.75 6.83 -31.72
C SER A 95 -0.43 6.20 -31.29
N LYS A 96 0.64 7.01 -31.17
CA LYS A 96 1.94 6.58 -30.66
C LYS A 96 1.83 5.98 -29.25
N TYR A 97 1.17 6.70 -28.34
CA TYR A 97 1.10 6.25 -26.95
C TYR A 97 0.02 5.19 -26.72
N HIS A 98 -1.07 5.15 -27.48
CA HIS A 98 -2.04 4.05 -27.41
C HIS A 98 -1.37 2.71 -27.68
N GLU A 99 -0.55 2.63 -28.73
CA GLU A 99 0.22 1.44 -29.06
C GLU A 99 1.21 1.08 -27.94
N MET A 100 1.86 2.08 -27.34
CA MET A 100 2.76 1.87 -26.20
C MET A 100 2.02 1.32 -24.97
N HIS A 101 0.84 1.86 -24.62
CA HIS A 101 0.00 1.33 -23.54
C HIS A 101 -0.39 -0.11 -23.81
N LYS A 102 -0.86 -0.40 -25.03
CA LYS A 102 -1.24 -1.75 -25.46
C LYS A 102 -0.09 -2.74 -25.29
N GLN A 103 1.11 -2.41 -25.79
CA GLN A 103 2.30 -3.25 -25.65
C GLN A 103 2.68 -3.50 -24.19
N ILE A 104 2.62 -2.46 -23.34
CA ILE A 104 2.89 -2.60 -21.90
C ILE A 104 1.88 -3.56 -21.26
N TYR A 105 0.59 -3.38 -21.53
CA TYR A 105 -0.45 -4.22 -20.92
C TYR A 105 -0.43 -5.67 -21.45
N GLU A 106 -0.12 -5.87 -22.73
CA GLU A 106 0.12 -7.19 -23.31
C GLU A 106 1.32 -7.87 -22.66
N TRP A 107 2.42 -7.15 -22.41
CA TRP A 107 3.59 -7.69 -21.72
C TRP A 107 3.27 -8.07 -20.27
N PHE A 108 2.52 -7.23 -19.55
CA PHE A 108 1.97 -7.55 -18.21
C PHE A 108 0.88 -8.63 -18.24
N ASN A 109 0.56 -9.18 -19.42
CA ASN A 109 -0.44 -10.23 -19.64
C ASN A 109 -1.82 -9.83 -19.08
N ILE A 110 -2.20 -8.57 -19.31
CA ILE A 110 -3.56 -8.10 -19.07
C ILE A 110 -4.43 -8.55 -20.24
N LYS A 111 -5.46 -9.35 -19.96
CA LYS A 111 -6.32 -9.92 -20.99
C LYS A 111 -7.64 -9.17 -21.06
N PHE A 112 -7.65 -8.04 -21.76
CA PHE A 112 -8.89 -7.35 -22.12
C PHE A 112 -9.69 -8.16 -23.16
N ASP A 113 -11.01 -8.09 -23.09
CA ASP A 113 -11.85 -8.50 -24.23
C ASP A 113 -11.76 -7.48 -25.36
N ASN A 114 -11.65 -6.19 -25.01
CA ASN A 114 -11.27 -5.14 -25.94
C ASN A 114 -10.49 -4.02 -25.24
N PHE A 115 -9.39 -3.57 -25.86
CA PHE A 115 -8.62 -2.40 -25.46
C PHE A 115 -8.73 -1.32 -26.54
N GLY A 116 -9.70 -0.41 -26.38
CA GLY A 116 -10.06 0.57 -27.41
C GLY A 116 -9.54 1.98 -27.15
N ARG A 117 -10.18 2.96 -27.80
CA ARG A 117 -9.80 4.39 -27.79
C ARG A 117 -11.03 5.27 -27.67
N THR A 118 -10.90 6.45 -27.03
CA THR A 118 -11.97 7.46 -27.00
C THR A 118 -12.00 8.37 -28.23
N SER A 119 -10.94 8.44 -29.03
CA SER A 119 -10.88 9.30 -30.22
C SER A 119 -11.56 8.72 -31.48
N THR A 120 -12.77 8.18 -31.33
CA THR A 120 -13.47 7.43 -32.40
C THR A 120 -14.81 8.04 -32.79
N LYS A 121 -15.36 7.59 -33.94
CA LYS A 121 -16.72 7.94 -34.36
C LYS A 121 -17.76 7.42 -33.38
N ASP A 122 -17.59 6.20 -32.89
CA ASP A 122 -18.48 5.61 -31.88
C ASP A 122 -18.55 6.44 -30.60
N GLN A 123 -17.42 7.01 -30.15
CA GLN A 123 -17.43 7.94 -29.02
C GLN A 123 -18.29 9.17 -29.30
N THR A 124 -18.10 9.77 -30.48
CA THR A 124 -18.85 10.97 -30.87
C THR A 124 -20.35 10.70 -30.90
N GLU A 125 -20.75 9.59 -31.53
CA GLU A 125 -22.15 9.18 -31.64
C GLU A 125 -22.80 8.93 -30.27
N VAL A 126 -22.16 8.13 -29.40
CA VAL A 126 -22.73 7.79 -28.09
C VAL A 126 -22.77 9.02 -27.17
N THR A 127 -21.74 9.86 -27.19
CA THR A 127 -21.70 11.12 -26.43
C THR A 127 -22.79 12.08 -26.90
N HIS A 128 -23.00 12.23 -28.21
CA HIS A 128 -24.09 13.05 -28.77
C HIS A 128 -25.46 12.52 -28.36
N GLU A 129 -25.69 11.20 -28.43
CA GLU A 129 -26.94 10.58 -27.99
C GLU A 129 -27.25 10.92 -26.52
N ILE A 130 -26.28 10.71 -25.64
CA ILE A 130 -26.43 10.98 -24.20
C ILE A 130 -26.66 12.47 -23.95
N PHE A 131 -25.89 13.34 -24.60
CA PHE A 131 -26.03 14.79 -24.49
C PHE A 131 -27.41 15.27 -24.92
N HIS A 132 -27.90 14.85 -26.09
CA HIS A 132 -29.22 15.25 -26.57
C HIS A 132 -30.34 14.83 -25.60
N LYS A 133 -30.25 13.63 -25.03
CA LYS A 133 -31.21 13.17 -24.03
C LYS A 133 -31.17 14.03 -22.76
N LEU A 134 -29.99 14.32 -22.23
CA LEU A 134 -29.83 15.20 -21.07
C LEU A 134 -30.39 16.60 -21.33
N ASN A 135 -30.12 17.15 -22.51
CA ASN A 135 -30.59 18.47 -22.92
C ASN A 135 -32.12 18.50 -23.04
N ASN A 136 -32.71 17.51 -23.73
CA ASN A 136 -34.15 17.41 -23.91
C ASN A 136 -34.90 17.17 -22.58
N ASN A 137 -34.25 16.53 -21.61
CA ASN A 137 -34.80 16.31 -20.28
C ASN A 137 -34.56 17.49 -19.31
N GLY A 138 -33.95 18.59 -19.75
CA GLY A 138 -33.77 19.80 -18.94
C GLY A 138 -32.62 19.74 -17.92
N PHE A 139 -31.66 18.83 -18.12
CA PHE A 139 -30.47 18.68 -17.26
C PHE A 139 -29.22 19.39 -17.79
N ILE A 140 -29.34 20.09 -18.92
CA ILE A 140 -28.28 20.94 -19.45
C ILE A 140 -28.72 22.40 -19.38
N GLU A 141 -27.84 23.26 -18.88
CA GLU A 141 -28.03 24.71 -18.85
C GLU A 141 -26.85 25.44 -19.47
N SER A 142 -27.11 26.57 -20.13
CA SER A 142 -26.10 27.45 -20.69
C SER A 142 -25.85 28.64 -19.76
N GLN A 143 -24.59 28.97 -19.49
CA GLN A 143 -24.19 30.17 -18.75
C GLN A 143 -22.98 30.83 -19.42
N ASP A 144 -22.91 32.17 -19.37
CA ASP A 144 -21.72 32.91 -19.77
C ASP A 144 -20.71 32.90 -18.61
N VAL A 145 -19.46 32.52 -18.91
CA VAL A 145 -18.35 32.51 -17.94
C VAL A 145 -17.30 33.49 -18.42
N ASP A 146 -16.84 34.36 -17.52
CA ASP A 146 -15.72 35.24 -17.80
C ASP A 146 -14.40 34.45 -17.76
N GLN A 147 -13.64 34.49 -18.85
CA GLN A 147 -12.36 33.79 -18.99
C GLN A 147 -11.31 34.71 -19.58
N LEU A 148 -10.04 34.46 -19.24
CA LEU A 148 -8.93 35.18 -19.83
C LEU A 148 -8.66 34.67 -21.25
N HIS A 149 -8.65 35.59 -22.22
CA HIS A 149 -8.37 35.32 -23.62
C HIS A 149 -7.08 36.03 -24.05
N CYS A 150 -6.14 35.27 -24.62
CA CYS A 150 -4.95 35.84 -25.22
C CYS A 150 -5.23 36.19 -26.69
N SER A 151 -5.24 37.48 -27.03
CA SER A 151 -5.44 37.92 -28.42
C SER A 151 -4.31 37.49 -29.35
N SER A 152 -3.06 37.46 -28.88
CA SER A 152 -1.90 37.06 -29.68
C SER A 152 -1.88 35.56 -30.00
N CYS A 153 -2.22 34.70 -29.04
CA CYS A 153 -2.36 33.26 -29.26
C CYS A 153 -3.73 32.87 -29.84
N ASN A 154 -4.66 33.83 -29.91
CA ASN A 154 -6.05 33.66 -30.32
C ASN A 154 -6.74 32.46 -29.65
N MET A 155 -6.66 32.39 -28.31
CA MET A 155 -7.24 31.31 -27.53
C MET A 155 -7.60 31.76 -26.11
N PHE A 156 -8.59 31.10 -25.52
CA PHE A 156 -8.84 31.16 -24.08
C PHE A 156 -7.72 30.45 -23.32
N LEU A 157 -7.30 31.04 -22.20
CA LEU A 157 -6.21 30.52 -21.37
C LEU A 157 -6.78 29.73 -20.20
N ALA A 158 -6.41 28.45 -20.12
CA ALA A 158 -6.57 27.68 -18.89
C ALA A 158 -5.65 28.25 -17.78
N ASP A 159 -6.01 28.03 -16.51
CA ASP A 159 -5.27 28.54 -15.34
C ASP A 159 -3.76 28.27 -15.40
N ARG A 160 -3.38 27.08 -15.87
CA ARG A 160 -1.97 26.66 -16.07
C ARG A 160 -1.18 27.50 -17.08
N TYR A 161 -1.85 28.28 -17.91
CA TYR A 161 -1.27 29.16 -18.92
C TYR A 161 -1.34 30.64 -18.53
N VAL A 162 -1.80 30.92 -17.31
CA VAL A 162 -1.88 32.26 -16.76
C VAL A 162 -0.99 32.33 -15.54
N ASN A 163 -0.12 33.34 -15.50
CA ASN A 163 0.52 33.80 -14.29
C ASN A 163 0.26 35.29 -14.09
N GLY A 164 0.40 35.79 -12.86
CA GLY A 164 0.19 37.20 -12.57
C GLY A 164 0.41 37.52 -11.11
N ILE A 165 0.05 38.74 -10.72
CA ILE A 165 0.17 39.22 -9.34
C ILE A 165 -1.03 38.70 -8.53
N CYS A 166 -0.73 38.01 -7.42
CA CYS A 166 -1.73 37.52 -6.47
C CYS A 166 -2.58 38.69 -5.92
N PRO A 167 -3.92 38.62 -6.01
CA PRO A 167 -4.77 39.70 -5.50
C PRO A 167 -4.71 39.84 -3.98
N LEU A 168 -4.29 38.79 -3.27
CA LEU A 168 -4.31 38.70 -1.80
C LEU A 168 -2.97 39.08 -1.16
N CYS A 169 -1.86 38.43 -1.57
CA CYS A 169 -0.54 38.62 -0.95
C CYS A 169 0.44 39.42 -1.81
N LYS A 170 0.05 39.84 -3.02
CA LYS A 170 0.89 40.57 -3.99
C LYS A 170 2.13 39.83 -4.51
N TYR A 171 2.23 38.51 -4.30
CA TYR A 171 3.22 37.68 -4.99
C TYR A 171 3.07 37.82 -6.51
N ASP A 172 4.16 38.09 -7.23
CA ASP A 172 4.13 38.57 -8.62
C ASP A 172 4.11 37.48 -9.69
N ASP A 173 4.19 36.21 -9.29
CA ASP A 173 4.17 35.03 -10.17
C ASP A 173 3.16 33.97 -9.69
N ALA A 174 2.00 34.41 -9.21
CA ALA A 174 0.90 33.51 -8.85
C ALA A 174 0.30 32.85 -10.09
N ARG A 175 -0.04 31.57 -10.00
CA ARG A 175 -0.70 30.81 -11.07
C ARG A 175 -2.20 31.11 -11.11
N GLY A 176 -2.85 30.82 -12.23
CA GLY A 176 -4.29 31.06 -12.40
C GLY A 176 -5.21 30.29 -11.44
N ASP A 177 -4.72 29.21 -10.84
CA ASP A 177 -5.49 28.32 -9.95
C ASP A 177 -5.10 28.48 -8.47
N GLN A 178 -3.85 28.87 -8.20
CA GLN A 178 -3.28 28.92 -6.86
C GLN A 178 -2.10 29.87 -6.79
N CYS A 179 -2.00 30.61 -5.68
CA CYS A 179 -0.81 31.37 -5.36
C CYS A 179 0.17 30.53 -4.53
N ASP A 180 1.35 30.25 -5.09
CA ASP A 180 2.36 29.40 -4.43
C ASP A 180 2.98 30.05 -3.17
N SER A 181 2.92 31.38 -3.04
CA SER A 181 3.43 32.09 -1.85
C SER A 181 2.50 32.00 -0.63
N CYS A 182 1.18 32.18 -0.82
CA CYS A 182 0.21 32.19 0.28
C CYS A 182 -0.68 30.93 0.34
N GLY A 183 -0.52 30.02 -0.62
CA GLY A 183 -1.25 28.75 -0.73
C GLY A 183 -2.72 28.88 -1.15
N LYS A 184 -3.26 30.09 -1.29
CA LYS A 184 -4.68 30.32 -1.54
C LYS A 184 -5.06 29.95 -2.98
N LEU A 185 -6.17 29.24 -3.13
CA LEU A 185 -6.83 29.02 -4.42
C LEU A 185 -7.49 30.31 -4.88
N ILE A 186 -7.33 30.63 -6.17
CA ILE A 186 -7.82 31.85 -6.80
C ILE A 186 -8.35 31.49 -8.20
N ASN A 187 -9.20 32.33 -8.77
CA ASN A 187 -9.57 32.21 -10.17
C ASN A 187 -8.65 33.06 -11.04
N ALA A 188 -8.31 32.60 -12.24
CA ALA A 188 -7.33 33.28 -13.09
C ALA A 188 -7.73 34.73 -13.43
N ILE A 189 -9.04 35.01 -13.49
CA ILE A 189 -9.56 36.37 -13.73
C ILE A 189 -9.36 37.34 -12.57
N GLU A 190 -9.11 36.82 -11.36
CA GLU A 190 -8.85 37.62 -10.15
C GLU A 190 -7.38 38.06 -10.08
N LEU A 191 -6.49 37.49 -10.90
CA LEU A 191 -5.09 37.88 -10.96
C LEU A 191 -4.96 39.34 -11.42
N LYS A 192 -4.10 40.08 -10.72
CA LYS A 192 -3.68 41.41 -11.15
C LYS A 192 -2.57 41.27 -12.19
N GLU A 193 -2.60 42.08 -13.23
CA GLU A 193 -1.63 42.01 -14.34
C GLU A 193 -1.41 40.57 -14.86
N PRO A 194 -2.49 39.88 -15.29
CA PRO A 194 -2.33 38.53 -15.81
C PRO A 194 -1.44 38.54 -17.05
N LYS A 195 -0.68 37.48 -17.24
CA LYS A 195 0.24 37.27 -18.35
C LYS A 195 0.02 35.88 -18.92
N CYS A 196 0.03 35.79 -20.25
CA CYS A 196 -0.01 34.52 -20.94
C CYS A 196 1.37 33.85 -20.85
N LEU A 197 1.44 32.63 -20.34
CA LEU A 197 2.72 31.91 -20.25
C LEU A 197 3.32 31.56 -21.62
N LEU A 198 2.49 31.45 -22.66
CA LEU A 198 2.88 31.09 -24.03
C LEU A 198 3.59 32.23 -24.76
N CYS A 199 2.98 33.43 -24.81
CA CYS A 199 3.50 34.57 -25.57
C CYS A 199 3.92 35.77 -24.70
N LYS A 200 3.77 35.68 -23.38
CA LYS A 200 4.02 36.75 -22.40
C LYS A 200 3.15 38.01 -22.53
N GLY A 201 2.18 38.02 -23.45
CA GLY A 201 1.21 39.11 -23.61
C GLY A 201 0.14 39.13 -22.51
N THR A 202 -0.47 40.29 -22.30
CA THR A 202 -1.57 40.47 -21.34
C THR A 202 -2.89 39.93 -21.92
N PRO A 203 -3.50 38.90 -21.30
CA PRO A 203 -4.81 38.42 -21.72
C PRO A 203 -5.92 39.36 -21.24
N LEU A 204 -7.04 39.35 -21.95
CA LEU A 204 -8.22 40.17 -21.67
C LEU A 204 -9.35 39.27 -21.18
N SER A 205 -10.15 39.75 -20.22
CA SER A 205 -11.40 39.07 -19.87
C SER A 205 -12.36 39.10 -21.05
N LYS A 206 -12.86 37.93 -21.45
CA LYS A 206 -13.93 37.76 -22.42
C LYS A 206 -14.96 36.77 -21.89
N LYS A 207 -16.23 37.05 -22.15
CA LYS A 207 -17.31 36.11 -21.90
C LYS A 207 -17.26 34.97 -22.90
N SER A 208 -17.33 33.75 -22.39
CA SER A 208 -17.39 32.51 -23.14
C SER A 208 -18.64 31.74 -22.69
N LYS A 209 -19.52 31.40 -23.62
CA LYS A 209 -20.73 30.63 -23.29
C LYS A 209 -20.36 29.16 -23.06
N HIS A 210 -20.86 28.57 -21.98
CA HIS A 210 -20.59 27.19 -21.58
C HIS A 210 -21.87 26.45 -21.21
N LEU A 211 -21.86 25.13 -21.47
CA LEU A 211 -22.90 24.21 -21.00
C LEU A 211 -22.51 23.58 -19.67
N PHE A 212 -23.50 23.40 -18.81
CA PHE A 212 -23.40 22.82 -17.48
C PHE A 212 -24.37 21.65 -17.32
N LEU A 213 -23.90 20.55 -16.75
CA LEU A 213 -24.73 19.46 -16.27
C LEU A 213 -25.30 19.84 -14.90
N CYS A 214 -26.63 19.85 -14.79
CA CYS A 214 -27.35 20.20 -13.57
C CYS A 214 -27.37 19.04 -12.57
N LEU A 215 -26.22 18.76 -11.94
CA LEU A 215 -26.10 17.72 -10.90
C LEU A 215 -26.95 18.03 -9.67
N ASP A 216 -27.18 19.31 -9.39
CA ASP A 216 -28.08 19.80 -8.35
C ASP A 216 -29.49 19.22 -8.51
N LYS A 217 -30.02 19.20 -9.73
CA LYS A 217 -31.35 18.63 -10.04
C LYS A 217 -31.38 17.10 -9.94
N LEU A 218 -30.25 16.43 -10.14
CA LEU A 218 -30.13 14.97 -10.16
C LEU A 218 -29.69 14.39 -8.79
N SER A 219 -29.38 15.24 -7.82
CA SER A 219 -28.72 14.84 -6.57
C SER A 219 -29.51 13.79 -5.78
N SER A 220 -30.85 13.91 -5.70
CA SER A 220 -31.68 12.94 -4.98
C SER A 220 -31.64 11.57 -5.64
N GLU A 221 -31.75 11.51 -6.97
CA GLU A 221 -31.78 10.25 -7.71
C GLU A 221 -30.42 9.54 -7.69
N VAL A 222 -29.33 10.31 -7.74
CA VAL A 222 -27.96 9.79 -7.57
C VAL A 222 -27.78 9.23 -6.16
N TYR A 223 -28.26 9.94 -5.14
CA TYR A 223 -28.23 9.47 -3.76
C TYR A 223 -29.01 8.16 -3.59
N ASP A 224 -30.23 8.09 -4.12
CA ASP A 224 -31.07 6.89 -4.04
C ASP A 224 -30.45 5.70 -4.76
N ASN A 225 -29.86 5.92 -5.95
CA ASN A 225 -29.13 4.88 -6.67
C ASN A 225 -27.88 4.40 -5.93
N LEU A 226 -27.11 5.32 -5.35
CA LEU A 226 -25.94 4.97 -4.54
C LEU A 226 -26.37 4.16 -3.32
N LYS A 227 -27.35 4.65 -2.56
CA LYS A 227 -27.87 3.98 -1.37
C LYS A 227 -28.37 2.58 -1.71
N LYS A 228 -29.16 2.44 -2.78
CA LYS A 228 -29.63 1.13 -3.27
C LYS A 228 -28.49 0.17 -3.59
N SER A 229 -27.38 0.66 -4.13
CA SER A 229 -26.21 -0.16 -4.43
C SER A 229 -25.45 -0.57 -3.17
N LEU A 230 -25.33 0.35 -2.20
CA LEU A 230 -24.61 0.12 -0.94
C LEU A 230 -25.37 -0.75 0.06
N ASP A 231 -26.71 -0.72 0.03
CA ASP A 231 -27.59 -1.48 0.94
C ASP A 231 -27.73 -2.96 0.51
N LYS A 232 -27.19 -3.36 -0.65
CA LYS A 232 -27.19 -4.77 -1.07
C LYS A 232 -26.24 -5.60 -0.20
N GLU A 233 -26.63 -6.84 0.11
CA GLU A 233 -25.79 -7.78 0.87
C GLU A 233 -24.48 -8.14 0.15
N ASP A 234 -24.50 -8.17 -1.19
CA ASP A 234 -23.33 -8.44 -2.05
C ASP A 234 -22.60 -7.16 -2.49
N ASN A 235 -22.66 -6.10 -1.67
CA ASN A 235 -21.96 -4.86 -1.97
C ASN A 235 -20.42 -4.99 -1.87
N HIS A 236 -19.76 -4.88 -3.03
CA HIS A 236 -18.30 -4.87 -3.16
C HIS A 236 -17.66 -3.47 -3.37
N TRP A 237 -18.28 -2.39 -2.86
CA TRP A 237 -17.62 -1.08 -2.84
C TRP A 237 -16.50 -1.05 -1.80
N SER A 238 -15.33 -0.56 -2.20
CA SER A 238 -14.24 -0.32 -1.27
C SER A 238 -14.57 0.82 -0.31
N ASN A 239 -14.09 0.72 0.94
CA ASN A 239 -14.43 1.66 2.02
C ASN A 239 -14.09 3.12 1.66
N ASN A 240 -12.94 3.35 1.02
CA ASN A 240 -12.52 4.66 0.52
C ASN A 240 -13.48 5.21 -0.55
N ALA A 241 -13.96 4.37 -1.47
CA ALA A 241 -14.93 4.78 -2.48
C ALA A 241 -16.26 5.21 -1.84
N VAL A 242 -16.74 4.45 -0.87
CA VAL A 242 -17.95 4.79 -0.10
C VAL A 242 -17.78 6.13 0.64
N ALA A 243 -16.64 6.32 1.31
CA ALA A 243 -16.34 7.55 2.04
C ALA A 243 -16.32 8.78 1.12
N ILE A 244 -15.62 8.69 -0.02
CA ILE A 244 -15.53 9.77 -1.01
C ILE A 244 -16.91 10.08 -1.57
N ALA A 245 -17.67 9.07 -2.02
CA ALA A 245 -19.00 9.27 -2.59
C ALA A 245 -19.98 9.94 -1.60
N LYS A 246 -19.99 9.48 -0.34
CA LYS A 246 -20.81 10.08 0.73
C LYS A 246 -20.39 11.52 1.04
N SER A 247 -19.08 11.81 1.03
CA SER A 247 -18.58 13.17 1.25
C SER A 247 -19.08 14.14 0.19
N TRP A 248 -19.04 13.74 -1.09
CA TRP A 248 -19.53 14.57 -2.19
C TRP A 248 -21.03 14.87 -2.09
N LEU A 249 -21.84 13.88 -1.71
CA LEU A 249 -23.28 14.05 -1.52
C LEU A 249 -23.61 14.93 -0.31
N LYS A 250 -22.82 14.84 0.77
CA LYS A 250 -22.99 15.66 1.98
C LYS A 250 -22.72 17.15 1.70
N THR A 251 -21.75 17.48 0.86
CA THR A 251 -21.43 18.87 0.49
C THR A 251 -22.51 19.48 -0.41
N GLY A 252 -23.33 18.66 -1.06
CA GLY A 252 -24.28 19.10 -2.08
C GLY A 252 -23.65 19.08 -3.48
N LEU A 253 -24.43 18.67 -4.48
CA LEU A 253 -23.97 18.62 -5.86
C LEU A 253 -24.28 19.93 -6.58
N GLU A 254 -23.25 20.56 -7.14
CA GLU A 254 -23.37 21.78 -7.93
C GLU A 254 -23.36 21.48 -9.43
N LYS A 255 -23.84 22.46 -10.22
CA LYS A 255 -23.75 22.42 -11.68
C LYS A 255 -22.29 22.30 -12.11
N ARG A 256 -21.99 21.40 -13.05
CA ARG A 256 -20.62 21.18 -13.54
C ARG A 256 -20.51 21.55 -15.01
N CYS A 257 -19.54 22.40 -15.36
CA CYS A 257 -19.28 22.79 -16.75
C CYS A 257 -18.75 21.60 -17.56
N ILE A 258 -19.49 21.23 -18.60
CA ILE A 258 -19.21 20.09 -19.48
C ILE A 258 -18.63 20.49 -20.84
N THR A 259 -18.26 21.75 -21.05
CA THR A 259 -17.69 22.24 -22.32
C THR A 259 -16.37 22.95 -22.11
N ARG A 260 -15.50 22.94 -23.13
CA ARG A 260 -14.20 23.63 -23.12
C ARG A 260 -13.93 24.26 -24.47
N ASP A 261 -13.21 25.37 -24.43
CA ASP A 261 -12.65 26.08 -25.59
C ASP A 261 -11.36 25.39 -26.08
N LEU A 262 -11.49 24.15 -26.55
CA LEU A 262 -10.40 23.36 -27.09
C LEU A 262 -10.74 22.88 -28.50
N LYS A 263 -9.71 22.54 -29.28
CA LYS A 263 -9.89 21.97 -30.62
C LYS A 263 -9.98 20.46 -30.57
N TRP A 264 -9.20 19.82 -29.69
CA TRP A 264 -9.10 18.37 -29.54
C TRP A 264 -10.09 17.83 -28.49
N GLY A 265 -11.22 17.32 -28.97
CA GLY A 265 -12.32 16.77 -28.16
C GLY A 265 -13.54 16.44 -29.01
N VAL A 266 -14.54 15.78 -28.42
CA VAL A 266 -15.84 15.57 -29.08
C VAL A 266 -16.54 16.91 -29.24
N LYS A 267 -16.90 17.28 -30.48
CA LYS A 267 -17.59 18.54 -30.78
C LYS A 267 -18.99 18.58 -30.16
N VAL A 268 -19.42 19.75 -29.72
CA VAL A 268 -20.76 19.94 -29.13
C VAL A 268 -21.79 20.10 -30.25
N PRO A 269 -22.84 19.25 -30.32
CA PRO A 269 -23.85 19.32 -31.39
C PRO A 269 -24.94 20.35 -31.06
N LEU A 270 -24.56 21.61 -30.86
CA LEU A 270 -25.47 22.70 -30.53
C LEU A 270 -25.04 23.99 -31.23
N GLU A 271 -26.01 24.74 -31.76
CA GLU A 271 -25.76 26.03 -32.42
C GLU A 271 -25.08 27.03 -31.46
N GLY A 272 -24.03 27.69 -31.93
CA GLY A 272 -23.21 28.61 -31.15
C GLY A 272 -22.11 27.95 -30.30
N PHE A 273 -21.90 26.63 -30.47
CA PHE A 273 -20.85 25.85 -29.82
C PHE A 273 -19.89 25.15 -30.81
N GLU A 274 -19.84 25.59 -32.07
CA GLU A 274 -19.09 24.96 -33.16
C GLU A 274 -17.57 24.87 -32.87
N ASP A 275 -17.04 25.88 -32.19
CA ASP A 275 -15.63 25.96 -31.81
C ASP A 275 -15.33 25.35 -30.43
N LYS A 276 -16.31 24.68 -29.81
CA LYS A 276 -16.19 24.07 -28.48
C LYS A 276 -16.25 22.55 -28.55
N VAL A 277 -15.67 21.93 -27.53
CA VAL A 277 -15.71 20.48 -27.32
C VAL A 277 -16.27 20.16 -25.95
N PHE A 278 -16.73 18.94 -25.76
CA PHE A 278 -17.04 18.43 -24.43
C PHE A 278 -15.78 18.36 -23.57
N TYR A 279 -15.98 18.64 -22.28
CA TYR A 279 -14.94 18.47 -21.28
C TYR A 279 -14.64 16.99 -21.09
N VAL A 280 -13.37 16.61 -21.13
CA VAL A 280 -12.94 15.19 -21.06
C VAL A 280 -13.57 14.40 -19.91
N TRP A 281 -13.78 15.02 -18.74
CA TRP A 281 -14.37 14.32 -17.60
C TRP A 281 -15.88 14.09 -17.70
N PHE A 282 -16.56 14.70 -18.68
CA PHE A 282 -17.94 14.38 -19.04
C PHE A 282 -17.99 13.13 -19.94
N ASP A 283 -17.15 13.06 -20.98
CA ASP A 283 -17.25 12.01 -22.00
C ASP A 283 -16.25 10.86 -21.84
N ALA A 284 -15.20 10.98 -21.04
CA ALA A 284 -14.25 9.88 -20.79
C ALA A 284 -14.95 8.61 -20.23
N PRO A 285 -15.87 8.69 -19.24
CA PRO A 285 -16.64 7.52 -18.81
C PRO A 285 -17.58 6.96 -19.89
N ILE A 286 -18.06 7.78 -20.81
CA ILE A 286 -18.81 7.33 -22.01
C ILE A 286 -17.90 6.48 -22.92
N GLY A 287 -16.58 6.68 -22.82
CA GLY A 287 -15.55 5.85 -23.43
C GLY A 287 -15.73 4.35 -23.17
N TYR A 288 -16.17 3.92 -21.98
CA TYR A 288 -16.43 2.50 -21.73
C TYR A 288 -17.52 1.94 -22.66
N MET A 289 -18.55 2.73 -22.92
CA MET A 289 -19.66 2.34 -23.79
C MET A 289 -19.24 2.32 -25.25
N SER A 290 -18.54 3.36 -25.71
CA SER A 290 -18.07 3.46 -27.10
C SER A 290 -17.03 2.40 -27.43
N ILE A 291 -16.14 2.04 -26.50
CA ILE A 291 -15.19 0.94 -26.66
C ILE A 291 -15.92 -0.41 -26.71
N THR A 292 -16.99 -0.58 -25.93
CA THR A 292 -17.83 -1.78 -26.01
C THR A 292 -18.53 -1.86 -27.37
N LYS A 293 -19.00 -0.72 -27.91
CA LYS A 293 -19.59 -0.62 -29.25
C LYS A 293 -18.58 -0.96 -30.35
N GLN A 294 -17.33 -0.49 -30.25
CA GLN A 294 -16.25 -0.86 -31.18
C GLN A 294 -16.04 -2.39 -31.24
N TYR A 295 -16.27 -3.10 -30.13
CA TYR A 295 -16.10 -4.56 -30.06
C TYR A 295 -17.34 -5.34 -30.51
N LEU A 296 -18.53 -4.93 -30.06
CA LEU A 296 -19.76 -5.71 -30.22
C LEU A 296 -20.73 -5.16 -31.27
N GLY A 297 -20.46 -3.99 -31.85
CA GLY A 297 -21.44 -3.22 -32.60
C GLY A 297 -22.63 -2.85 -31.70
N ASP A 298 -23.84 -2.86 -32.25
CA ASP A 298 -25.07 -2.49 -31.53
C ASP A 298 -25.41 -3.43 -30.35
N ASP A 299 -24.83 -4.63 -30.32
CA ASP A 299 -24.98 -5.55 -29.18
C ASP A 299 -24.39 -4.98 -27.87
N TYR A 300 -23.61 -3.89 -27.89
CA TYR A 300 -23.12 -3.23 -26.67
C TYR A 300 -24.26 -2.82 -25.72
N LEU A 301 -25.44 -2.51 -26.28
CA LEU A 301 -26.63 -2.16 -25.50
C LEU A 301 -27.12 -3.32 -24.63
N LYS A 302 -26.84 -4.57 -24.99
CA LYS A 302 -27.17 -5.73 -24.16
C LYS A 302 -26.40 -5.72 -22.84
N TRP A 303 -25.22 -5.09 -22.80
CA TRP A 303 -24.43 -4.88 -21.59
C TRP A 303 -24.80 -3.57 -20.89
N TRP A 304 -24.91 -2.48 -21.66
CA TRP A 304 -25.02 -1.13 -21.11
C TRP A 304 -26.46 -0.65 -20.86
N LYS A 305 -27.49 -1.29 -21.41
CA LYS A 305 -28.91 -0.99 -21.12
C LYS A 305 -29.66 -2.21 -20.57
N ASN A 306 -29.02 -2.95 -19.65
CA ASN A 306 -29.56 -4.18 -19.08
C ASN A 306 -29.20 -4.36 -17.60
N SER A 307 -29.61 -3.40 -16.77
CA SER A 307 -29.35 -3.42 -15.32
C SER A 307 -30.05 -4.55 -14.54
N LYS A 308 -30.87 -5.37 -15.20
CA LYS A 308 -31.52 -6.55 -14.61
C LYS A 308 -30.59 -7.75 -14.58
N ASP A 309 -29.90 -8.02 -15.70
CA ASP A 309 -29.07 -9.21 -15.87
C ASP A 309 -27.56 -8.92 -15.81
N VAL A 310 -27.17 -7.63 -15.76
CA VAL A 310 -25.76 -7.19 -15.79
C VAL A 310 -25.40 -6.41 -14.52
N GLU A 311 -24.28 -6.77 -13.92
CA GLU A 311 -23.63 -6.01 -12.85
C GLU A 311 -22.34 -5.35 -13.36
N LEU A 312 -22.21 -4.05 -13.12
CA LEU A 312 -21.05 -3.26 -13.52
C LEU A 312 -20.05 -3.11 -12.36
N PHE A 313 -18.82 -3.57 -12.60
CA PHE A 313 -17.66 -3.43 -11.73
C PHE A 313 -16.66 -2.44 -12.32
N ASN A 314 -16.29 -1.42 -11.54
CA ASN A 314 -15.27 -0.45 -11.90
C ASN A 314 -14.03 -0.60 -11.01
N PHE A 315 -12.86 -0.79 -11.63
CA PHE A 315 -11.55 -0.82 -10.97
C PHE A 315 -10.80 0.48 -11.28
N LEU A 316 -10.44 1.23 -10.24
CA LEU A 316 -9.87 2.57 -10.39
C LEU A 316 -9.02 3.00 -9.19
N GLY A 317 -8.19 4.02 -9.36
CA GLY A 317 -7.58 4.72 -8.22
C GLY A 317 -8.56 5.68 -7.54
N LYS A 318 -8.39 5.96 -6.25
CA LYS A 318 -9.30 6.82 -5.44
C LYS A 318 -9.66 8.17 -6.07
N ASP A 319 -8.77 8.76 -6.86
CA ASP A 319 -8.99 10.05 -7.53
C ASP A 319 -10.13 10.01 -8.56
N ASN A 320 -10.43 8.83 -9.10
CA ASN A 320 -11.48 8.64 -10.10
C ASN A 320 -12.86 8.34 -9.49
N VAL A 321 -12.95 8.16 -8.16
CA VAL A 321 -14.20 7.70 -7.51
C VAL A 321 -15.35 8.66 -7.79
N ALA A 322 -15.17 9.96 -7.58
CA ALA A 322 -16.26 10.94 -7.72
C ALA A 322 -16.85 10.95 -9.14
N PHE A 323 -16.03 10.74 -10.17
CA PHE A 323 -16.50 10.66 -11.56
C PHE A 323 -17.38 9.42 -11.80
N HIS A 324 -17.03 8.29 -11.18
CA HIS A 324 -17.72 7.02 -11.39
C HIS A 324 -18.87 6.78 -10.42
N SER A 325 -18.85 7.39 -9.23
CA SER A 325 -19.90 7.25 -8.21
C SER A 325 -20.96 8.34 -8.29
N ILE A 326 -20.63 9.53 -8.84
CA ILE A 326 -21.52 10.69 -8.89
C ILE A 326 -21.78 11.14 -10.32
N MET A 327 -20.75 11.63 -11.03
CA MET A 327 -20.95 12.35 -12.30
C MET A 327 -21.48 11.46 -13.42
N PHE A 328 -20.90 10.28 -13.61
CA PHE A 328 -21.35 9.36 -14.64
C PHE A 328 -22.71 8.73 -14.32
N PRO A 329 -22.99 8.27 -13.08
CA PRO A 329 -24.35 7.89 -12.70
C PRO A 329 -25.39 9.00 -12.94
N ALA A 330 -25.10 10.26 -12.57
CA ALA A 330 -25.99 11.38 -12.84
C ALA A 330 -26.24 11.56 -14.34
N THR A 331 -25.17 11.49 -15.16
CA THR A 331 -25.23 11.55 -16.62
C THR A 331 -26.16 10.46 -17.17
N LEU A 332 -26.00 9.21 -16.73
CA LEU A 332 -26.83 8.09 -17.18
C LEU A 332 -28.29 8.22 -16.71
N ILE A 333 -28.53 8.56 -15.44
CA ILE A 333 -29.87 8.74 -14.86
C ILE A 333 -30.63 9.87 -15.57
N GLY A 334 -29.94 10.98 -15.85
CA GLY A 334 -30.54 12.15 -16.51
C GLY A 334 -30.97 11.88 -17.96
N THR A 335 -30.42 10.85 -18.62
CA THR A 335 -30.92 10.44 -19.95
C THR A 335 -32.33 9.85 -19.91
N ARG A 336 -32.79 9.38 -18.74
CA ARG A 336 -34.04 8.62 -18.54
C ARG A 336 -34.09 7.26 -19.25
N ASP A 337 -32.96 6.80 -19.79
CA ASP A 337 -32.81 5.42 -20.28
C ASP A 337 -32.48 4.45 -19.14
N LYS A 338 -32.73 3.17 -19.39
CA LYS A 338 -32.42 2.07 -18.45
C LYS A 338 -30.97 1.62 -18.55
N TYR A 339 -30.03 2.55 -18.40
CA TYR A 339 -28.60 2.22 -18.40
C TYR A 339 -28.22 1.32 -17.22
N THR A 340 -27.23 0.46 -17.45
CA THR A 340 -26.49 -0.26 -16.41
C THR A 340 -25.59 0.77 -15.72
N ILE A 341 -25.93 1.09 -14.47
CA ILE A 341 -25.16 2.01 -13.62
C ILE A 341 -24.27 1.18 -12.70
N VAL A 342 -23.14 1.75 -12.29
CA VAL A 342 -22.14 1.05 -11.46
C VAL A 342 -22.77 0.37 -10.24
N ASN A 343 -22.49 -0.93 -10.10
CA ASN A 343 -22.94 -1.74 -8.97
C ASN A 343 -21.83 -1.85 -7.92
N HIS A 344 -20.57 -1.94 -8.36
CA HIS A 344 -19.42 -2.15 -7.48
C HIS A 344 -18.22 -1.29 -7.92
N ILE A 345 -17.57 -0.64 -6.95
CA ILE A 345 -16.32 0.11 -7.18
C ILE A 345 -15.21 -0.47 -6.32
N SER A 346 -14.16 -0.99 -6.96
CA SER A 346 -12.90 -1.33 -6.31
C SER A 346 -11.92 -0.17 -6.50
N ALA A 347 -11.85 0.72 -5.51
CA ALA A 347 -10.91 1.84 -5.51
C ALA A 347 -9.68 1.54 -4.65
N THR A 348 -8.48 1.68 -5.22
CA THR A 348 -7.23 1.51 -4.47
C THR A 348 -6.68 2.83 -3.94
N GLU A 349 -5.92 2.74 -2.85
CA GLU A 349 -5.03 3.80 -2.36
C GLU A 349 -3.80 3.95 -3.25
N TYR A 350 -2.86 4.84 -2.91
CA TYR A 350 -1.69 5.05 -3.75
C TYR A 350 -0.63 3.95 -3.58
N PHE A 351 -0.01 3.59 -4.70
CA PHE A 351 1.19 2.77 -4.74
C PHE A 351 2.39 3.70 -4.98
N ASN A 352 3.25 3.83 -3.97
CA ASN A 352 4.43 4.69 -3.98
C ASN A 352 5.69 3.91 -4.38
N TYR A 353 6.81 4.61 -4.57
CA TYR A 353 8.08 4.02 -5.00
C TYR A 353 9.20 4.33 -4.00
N GLU A 354 9.67 3.30 -3.30
CA GLU A 354 10.58 3.42 -2.15
C GLU A 354 10.03 4.44 -1.13
N ASP A 355 10.77 5.50 -0.85
CA ASP A 355 10.43 6.57 0.08
C ASP A 355 9.73 7.77 -0.59
N GLN A 356 9.41 7.69 -1.88
CA GLN A 356 8.94 8.82 -2.68
C GLN A 356 7.81 8.44 -3.67
N LYS A 357 7.24 9.45 -4.33
CA LYS A 357 6.25 9.26 -5.40
C LYS A 357 6.94 9.00 -6.73
N PHE A 358 6.30 8.18 -7.58
CA PHE A 358 6.69 8.04 -8.99
C PHE A 358 6.81 9.41 -9.66
N SER A 359 7.89 9.64 -10.41
CA SER A 359 8.11 10.91 -11.09
C SER A 359 8.86 10.73 -12.39
N LYS A 360 8.16 10.90 -13.51
CA LYS A 360 8.74 10.81 -14.84
C LYS A 360 9.78 11.91 -15.09
N SER A 361 9.49 13.14 -14.67
CA SER A 361 10.40 14.28 -14.85
C SER A 361 11.71 14.14 -14.07
N ARG A 362 11.69 13.45 -12.92
CA ARG A 362 12.89 13.15 -12.11
C ARG A 362 13.51 11.78 -12.42
N GLY A 363 12.92 10.99 -13.33
CA GLY A 363 13.37 9.63 -13.62
C GLY A 363 13.26 8.67 -12.43
N VAL A 364 12.30 8.90 -11.53
CA VAL A 364 12.11 8.12 -10.30
C VAL A 364 10.99 7.10 -10.51
N GLY A 365 11.32 5.84 -10.28
CA GLY A 365 10.39 4.72 -10.30
C GLY A 365 10.44 3.89 -11.57
N VAL A 366 9.78 2.74 -11.51
CA VAL A 366 9.68 1.80 -12.62
C VAL A 366 8.42 2.13 -13.44
N PHE A 367 8.60 2.36 -14.73
CA PHE A 367 7.54 2.54 -15.72
C PHE A 367 7.29 1.24 -16.48
N GLY A 368 6.10 1.08 -17.06
CA GLY A 368 5.68 -0.18 -17.66
C GLY A 368 6.57 -0.66 -18.80
N ASP A 369 7.11 0.25 -19.59
CA ASP A 369 8.10 -0.01 -20.64
C ASP A 369 9.42 -0.50 -20.06
N ALA A 370 9.93 0.19 -19.03
CA ALA A 370 11.19 -0.14 -18.41
C ALA A 370 11.16 -1.43 -17.58
N ALA A 371 9.98 -1.85 -17.10
CA ALA A 371 9.81 -3.13 -16.40
C ALA A 371 10.22 -4.32 -17.29
N ALA A 372 9.85 -4.29 -18.57
CA ALA A 372 10.21 -5.33 -19.54
C ALA A 372 11.71 -5.44 -19.78
N GLU A 373 12.42 -4.30 -19.75
CA GLU A 373 13.85 -4.21 -19.97
C GLU A 373 14.71 -4.69 -18.79
N THR A 374 14.09 -5.07 -17.67
CA THR A 374 14.81 -5.61 -16.51
C THR A 374 15.21 -7.07 -16.68
N GLY A 375 14.60 -7.79 -17.63
CA GLY A 375 14.76 -9.25 -17.78
C GLY A 375 14.01 -10.05 -16.72
N ILE A 376 13.31 -9.39 -15.78
CA ILE A 376 12.44 -10.06 -14.82
C ILE A 376 11.10 -10.39 -15.50
N PRO A 377 10.62 -11.64 -15.46
CA PRO A 377 9.36 -12.03 -16.11
C PRO A 377 8.15 -11.25 -15.56
N ALA A 378 7.18 -10.96 -16.43
CA ALA A 378 5.98 -10.21 -16.09
C ALA A 378 5.21 -10.80 -14.90
N ASP A 379 5.07 -12.12 -14.81
CA ASP A 379 4.38 -12.79 -13.70
C ASP A 379 5.03 -12.53 -12.33
N VAL A 380 6.35 -12.31 -12.29
CA VAL A 380 7.07 -11.95 -11.05
C VAL A 380 6.70 -10.53 -10.61
N TRP A 381 6.55 -9.60 -11.56
CA TRP A 381 6.01 -8.27 -11.29
C TRP A 381 4.56 -8.32 -10.83
N ARG A 382 3.71 -9.07 -11.54
CA ARG A 382 2.29 -9.25 -11.18
C ARG A 382 2.16 -9.76 -9.74
N PHE A 383 2.91 -10.79 -9.38
CA PHE A 383 2.94 -11.35 -8.03
C PHE A 383 3.22 -10.27 -6.99
N TYR A 384 4.33 -9.53 -7.13
CA TYR A 384 4.72 -8.58 -6.09
C TYR A 384 3.76 -7.39 -6.00
N LEU A 385 3.30 -6.87 -7.14
CA LEU A 385 2.32 -5.78 -7.15
C LEU A 385 1.02 -6.18 -6.46
N LEU A 386 0.54 -7.40 -6.68
CA LEU A 386 -0.66 -7.93 -6.02
C LEU A 386 -0.42 -8.25 -4.54
N TYR A 387 0.78 -8.74 -4.19
CA TYR A 387 1.20 -8.95 -2.80
C TYR A 387 1.24 -7.63 -2.01
N MET A 388 1.55 -6.52 -2.70
CA MET A 388 1.61 -5.17 -2.15
C MET A 388 0.44 -4.29 -2.59
N ARG A 389 -0.68 -4.87 -3.03
CA ARG A 389 -1.83 -4.09 -3.52
C ARG A 389 -2.34 -3.12 -2.44
N PRO A 390 -2.49 -1.81 -2.75
CA PRO A 390 -2.92 -0.80 -1.77
C PRO A 390 -4.44 -0.81 -1.57
N GLU A 391 -4.95 -1.80 -0.81
CA GLU A 391 -6.39 -2.02 -0.61
C GLU A 391 -6.99 -1.11 0.47
N SER A 392 -6.31 -0.98 1.61
CA SER A 392 -6.79 -0.22 2.78
C SER A 392 -5.99 1.06 3.05
N SER A 393 -4.72 1.08 2.66
CA SER A 393 -3.78 2.17 2.88
C SER A 393 -2.77 2.24 1.75
N ASP A 394 -2.07 3.36 1.65
CA ASP A 394 -0.96 3.51 0.71
C ASP A 394 0.10 2.42 0.96
N THR A 395 0.61 1.83 -0.11
CA THR A 395 1.74 0.90 -0.06
C THR A 395 2.89 1.44 -0.90
N TYR A 396 4.05 0.80 -0.84
CA TYR A 396 5.23 1.22 -1.57
C TYR A 396 5.96 0.02 -2.17
N PHE A 397 6.48 0.22 -3.37
CA PHE A 397 7.43 -0.69 -3.97
C PHE A 397 8.79 -0.55 -3.30
N SER A 398 9.41 -1.65 -2.89
CA SER A 398 10.83 -1.64 -2.50
C SER A 398 11.59 -2.75 -3.18
N TRP A 399 12.73 -2.42 -3.78
CA TRP A 399 13.58 -3.40 -4.46
C TRP A 399 14.11 -4.50 -3.53
N ASP A 400 14.41 -4.16 -2.26
CA ASP A 400 14.87 -5.16 -1.29
C ASP A 400 13.73 -6.09 -0.89
N ASP A 401 12.54 -5.54 -0.62
CA ASP A 401 11.38 -6.35 -0.28
C ASP A 401 10.91 -7.19 -1.49
N PHE A 402 10.97 -6.64 -2.71
CA PHE A 402 10.77 -7.38 -3.95
C PHE A 402 11.65 -8.62 -4.01
N ALA A 403 12.97 -8.45 -3.91
CA ALA A 403 13.92 -9.56 -3.92
C ALA A 403 13.63 -10.59 -2.81
N ASN A 404 13.36 -10.11 -1.59
CA ASN A 404 13.06 -10.96 -0.46
C ASN A 404 11.81 -11.80 -0.70
N LYS A 405 10.71 -11.20 -1.18
CA LYS A 405 9.45 -11.91 -1.42
C LYS A 405 9.53 -12.88 -2.59
N ILE A 406 10.24 -12.54 -3.67
CA ILE A 406 10.48 -13.50 -4.76
C ILE A 406 11.29 -14.70 -4.24
N ASN A 407 12.38 -14.45 -3.50
CA ASN A 407 13.24 -15.52 -3.01
C ASN A 407 12.57 -16.38 -1.93
N SER A 408 11.77 -15.79 -1.03
CA SER A 408 11.13 -16.52 0.07
C SER A 408 9.81 -17.18 -0.34
N GLU A 409 8.91 -16.46 -1.01
CA GLU A 409 7.56 -16.95 -1.31
C GLU A 409 7.47 -17.69 -2.64
N LEU A 410 8.10 -17.16 -3.70
CA LEU A 410 8.08 -17.83 -4.99
C LEU A 410 9.11 -18.95 -5.04
N LEU A 411 10.40 -18.65 -4.85
CA LEU A 411 11.45 -19.65 -5.01
C LEU A 411 11.42 -20.71 -3.90
N SER A 412 11.49 -20.29 -2.63
CA SER A 412 11.66 -21.22 -1.49
C SER A 412 10.38 -21.93 -1.05
N ASN A 413 9.20 -21.43 -1.44
CA ASN A 413 7.91 -22.04 -1.09
C ASN A 413 7.21 -22.63 -2.33
N LEU A 414 6.62 -21.78 -3.19
CA LEU A 414 5.81 -22.22 -4.33
C LEU A 414 6.59 -23.07 -5.34
N GLY A 415 7.70 -22.54 -5.83
CA GLY A 415 8.59 -23.18 -6.79
C GLY A 415 9.23 -24.43 -6.21
N ASN A 416 9.67 -24.37 -4.95
CA ASN A 416 10.23 -25.53 -4.26
C ASN A 416 9.24 -26.69 -4.15
N PHE A 417 7.98 -26.43 -3.78
CA PHE A 417 6.96 -27.47 -3.70
C PHE A 417 6.70 -28.09 -5.07
N CYS A 418 6.42 -27.26 -6.09
CA CYS A 418 6.13 -27.74 -7.43
C CYS A 418 7.28 -28.58 -7.99
N ASN A 419 8.51 -28.07 -7.88
CA ASN A 419 9.69 -28.77 -8.36
C ASN A 419 9.93 -30.09 -7.59
N ARG A 420 9.83 -30.10 -6.26
CA ARG A 420 10.04 -31.32 -5.46
C ARG A 420 9.01 -32.41 -5.78
N ALA A 421 7.73 -32.06 -5.90
CA ALA A 421 6.68 -33.02 -6.20
C ALA A 421 6.86 -33.64 -7.61
N LEU A 422 7.05 -32.79 -8.62
CA LEU A 422 7.20 -33.23 -10.01
C LEU A 422 8.51 -33.98 -10.25
N SER A 423 9.65 -33.44 -9.81
CA SER A 423 10.95 -34.11 -9.98
C SER A 423 11.05 -35.42 -9.21
N PHE A 424 10.38 -35.56 -8.06
CA PHE A 424 10.35 -36.85 -7.36
C PHE A 424 9.58 -37.88 -8.18
N LEU A 425 8.42 -37.52 -8.74
CA LEU A 425 7.63 -38.39 -9.60
C LEU A 425 8.43 -38.81 -10.85
N GLU A 426 9.08 -37.84 -11.49
CA GLU A 426 9.94 -38.04 -12.65
C GLU A 426 11.06 -39.05 -12.34
N ASN A 427 11.86 -38.80 -11.30
CA ASN A 427 13.07 -39.56 -11.01
C ASN A 427 12.82 -40.94 -10.41
N ASN A 428 11.74 -41.13 -9.65
CA ASN A 428 11.51 -42.37 -8.90
C ASN A 428 10.42 -43.26 -9.50
N TYR A 429 9.58 -42.71 -10.38
CA TYR A 429 8.43 -43.40 -10.97
C TYR A 429 8.31 -43.15 -12.48
N ASN A 430 9.40 -42.73 -13.14
CA ASN A 430 9.46 -42.43 -14.58
C ASN A 430 8.40 -41.42 -15.04
N GLY A 431 8.02 -40.50 -14.15
CA GLY A 431 6.99 -39.49 -14.40
C GLY A 431 5.56 -40.03 -14.42
N VAL A 432 5.32 -41.28 -14.00
CA VAL A 432 4.00 -41.90 -14.02
C VAL A 432 3.36 -41.86 -12.64
N VAL A 433 2.17 -41.26 -12.54
CA VAL A 433 1.39 -41.19 -11.29
C VAL A 433 1.06 -42.60 -10.80
N GLN A 434 1.38 -42.88 -9.53
CA GLN A 434 1.17 -44.19 -8.92
C GLN A 434 -0.27 -44.34 -8.39
N LYS A 435 -0.66 -45.56 -8.03
CA LYS A 435 -1.95 -45.81 -7.37
C LYS A 435 -2.00 -45.03 -6.06
N ILE A 436 -3.08 -44.25 -5.89
CA ILE A 436 -3.32 -43.43 -4.69
C ILE A 436 -4.24 -44.21 -3.76
N THR A 437 -3.85 -44.33 -2.50
CA THR A 437 -4.67 -44.91 -1.42
C THR A 437 -4.59 -43.98 -0.23
N LEU A 438 -5.75 -43.45 0.15
CA LEU A 438 -5.88 -42.41 1.16
C LEU A 438 -5.86 -42.99 2.58
N ASN A 439 -5.19 -42.30 3.50
CA ASN A 439 -5.25 -42.57 4.93
C ASN A 439 -5.80 -41.34 5.71
N ASN A 440 -5.80 -41.42 7.04
CA ASN A 440 -6.31 -40.33 7.88
C ASN A 440 -5.51 -39.01 7.73
N GLU A 441 -4.19 -39.08 7.59
CA GLU A 441 -3.35 -37.89 7.38
C GLU A 441 -3.63 -37.22 6.03
N ASP A 442 -3.91 -38.02 4.99
CA ASP A 442 -4.32 -37.50 3.67
C ASP A 442 -5.68 -36.79 3.76
N ASN A 443 -6.62 -37.35 4.52
CA ASN A 443 -7.92 -36.74 4.75
C ASN A 443 -7.79 -35.38 5.47
N GLU A 444 -6.88 -35.26 6.44
CA GLU A 444 -6.58 -33.97 7.08
C GLU A 444 -5.99 -32.94 6.09
N LEU A 445 -5.09 -33.38 5.20
CA LEU A 445 -4.56 -32.53 4.13
C LEU A 445 -5.69 -32.04 3.22
N LEU A 446 -6.56 -32.94 2.75
CA LEU A 446 -7.68 -32.63 1.85
C LEU A 446 -8.65 -31.62 2.47
N LEU A 447 -8.97 -31.77 3.77
CA LEU A 447 -9.80 -30.81 4.51
C LEU A 447 -9.11 -29.44 4.63
N GLY A 448 -7.82 -29.43 4.91
CA GLY A 448 -7.03 -28.18 4.97
C GLY A 448 -6.99 -27.45 3.63
N ILE A 449 -6.88 -28.19 2.52
CA ILE A 449 -6.93 -27.64 1.16
C ILE A 449 -8.32 -27.08 0.85
N ALA A 450 -9.38 -27.83 1.17
CA ALA A 450 -10.75 -27.37 0.94
C ALA A 450 -11.05 -26.05 1.67
N LYS A 451 -10.57 -25.93 2.92
CA LYS A 451 -10.67 -24.68 3.68
C LYS A 451 -9.89 -23.53 3.06
N ASP A 452 -8.64 -23.77 2.63
CA ASP A 452 -7.83 -22.74 1.98
C ASP A 452 -8.45 -22.29 0.64
N LEU A 453 -9.10 -23.19 -0.10
CA LEU A 453 -9.85 -22.89 -1.33
C LEU A 453 -11.14 -22.09 -1.06
N GLU A 454 -11.88 -22.45 -0.03
CA GLU A 454 -13.08 -21.72 0.40
C GLU A 454 -12.72 -20.27 0.78
N GLU A 455 -11.67 -20.10 1.59
CA GLU A 455 -11.16 -18.78 1.96
C GLU A 455 -10.65 -18.01 0.73
N TYR A 456 -9.92 -18.66 -0.17
CA TYR A 456 -9.49 -18.08 -1.44
C TYR A 456 -10.68 -17.55 -2.25
N GLU A 457 -11.70 -18.38 -2.49
CA GLU A 457 -12.90 -18.01 -3.23
C GLU A 457 -13.63 -16.84 -2.57
N LYS A 458 -13.77 -16.87 -1.25
CA LYS A 458 -14.37 -15.78 -0.48
C LYS A 458 -13.59 -14.47 -0.65
N HIS A 459 -12.26 -14.50 -0.51
CA HIS A 459 -11.43 -13.32 -0.66
C HIS A 459 -11.56 -12.69 -2.06
N LEU A 460 -11.52 -13.48 -3.14
CA LEU A 460 -11.64 -12.91 -4.49
C LEU A 460 -13.06 -12.46 -4.82
N THR A 461 -14.08 -13.14 -4.30
CA THR A 461 -15.48 -12.67 -4.40
C THR A 461 -15.63 -11.30 -3.73
N ASP A 462 -15.02 -11.12 -2.55
CA ASP A 462 -14.98 -9.84 -1.82
C ASP A 462 -13.96 -8.82 -2.39
N ILE A 463 -13.29 -9.12 -3.52
CA ILE A 463 -12.24 -8.30 -4.15
C ILE A 463 -11.06 -7.97 -3.20
N LYS A 464 -10.77 -8.88 -2.25
CA LYS A 464 -9.57 -8.90 -1.40
C LYS A 464 -8.47 -9.70 -2.08
N LEU A 465 -7.95 -9.14 -3.17
CA LEU A 465 -7.02 -9.82 -4.07
C LEU A 465 -5.70 -10.16 -3.38
N ARG A 466 -5.25 -9.31 -2.46
CA ARG A 466 -4.04 -9.58 -1.67
C ARG A 466 -4.20 -10.83 -0.80
N ASP A 467 -5.30 -10.93 -0.07
CA ASP A 467 -5.55 -12.07 0.83
C ASP A 467 -5.74 -13.38 0.04
N GLY A 468 -6.39 -13.30 -1.12
CA GLY A 468 -6.52 -14.42 -2.05
C GLY A 468 -5.16 -15.00 -2.44
N LEU A 469 -4.20 -14.15 -2.83
CA LEU A 469 -2.84 -14.58 -3.16
C LEU A 469 -2.17 -15.31 -1.98
N LEU A 470 -2.36 -14.84 -0.75
CA LEU A 470 -1.79 -15.47 0.44
C LEU A 470 -2.33 -16.89 0.68
N LYS A 471 -3.58 -17.17 0.28
CA LYS A 471 -4.14 -18.53 0.34
C LYS A 471 -3.50 -19.48 -0.66
N ILE A 472 -3.14 -19.02 -1.85
CA ILE A 472 -2.35 -19.82 -2.81
C ILE A 472 -0.99 -20.19 -2.20
N LEU A 473 -0.31 -19.24 -1.55
CA LEU A 473 0.96 -19.50 -0.86
C LEU A 473 0.77 -20.48 0.32
N SER A 474 -0.39 -20.44 1.00
CA SER A 474 -0.76 -21.40 2.05
C SER A 474 -0.88 -22.83 1.50
N LEU A 475 -1.56 -23.02 0.36
CA LEU A 475 -1.66 -24.33 -0.31
C LEU A 475 -0.28 -24.94 -0.57
N SER A 476 0.65 -24.14 -1.09
CA SER A 476 2.04 -24.57 -1.31
C SER A 476 2.77 -24.92 -0.01
N ARG A 477 2.62 -24.12 1.06
CA ARG A 477 3.24 -24.43 2.37
C ARG A 477 2.72 -25.75 2.93
N ARG A 478 1.41 -25.99 2.79
CA ARG A 478 0.76 -27.23 3.21
C ARG A 478 1.31 -28.44 2.45
N GLY A 479 1.49 -28.30 1.13
CA GLY A 479 2.14 -29.30 0.29
C GLY A 479 3.60 -29.57 0.68
N ASN A 480 4.40 -28.53 0.91
CA ASN A 480 5.77 -28.65 1.41
C ASN A 480 5.84 -29.40 2.75
N GLN A 481 4.98 -29.03 3.70
CA GLN A 481 4.91 -29.65 5.02
C GLN A 481 4.47 -31.12 4.93
N TYR A 482 3.46 -31.42 4.12
CA TYR A 482 2.97 -32.78 3.91
C TYR A 482 4.06 -33.70 3.35
N MET A 483 4.78 -33.27 2.31
CA MET A 483 5.93 -34.01 1.80
C MET A 483 7.03 -34.16 2.85
N GLN A 484 7.26 -33.15 3.68
CA GLN A 484 8.28 -33.20 4.72
C GLN A 484 7.95 -34.19 5.84
N ASN A 485 6.71 -34.19 6.31
CA ASN A 485 6.23 -35.07 7.37
C ASN A 485 6.22 -36.53 6.93
N ASN A 486 5.81 -36.80 5.68
CA ASN A 486 5.75 -38.16 5.14
C ASN A 486 7.11 -38.67 4.64
N ALA A 487 8.08 -37.78 4.38
CA ALA A 487 9.42 -38.11 3.92
C ALA A 487 9.47 -39.20 2.80
N PRO A 488 8.84 -38.98 1.62
CA PRO A 488 8.72 -39.99 0.58
C PRO A 488 10.07 -40.52 0.07
N TRP A 489 11.15 -39.75 0.19
CA TRP A 489 12.53 -40.19 -0.13
C TRP A 489 13.09 -41.24 0.83
N VAL A 490 12.55 -41.33 2.04
CA VAL A 490 12.85 -42.41 3.00
C VAL A 490 11.95 -43.59 2.70
N LEU A 491 10.63 -43.36 2.64
CA LEU A 491 9.63 -44.41 2.38
C LEU A 491 9.90 -45.19 1.10
N LYS A 492 10.38 -44.53 0.04
CA LYS A 492 10.70 -45.18 -1.24
C LYS A 492 11.83 -46.23 -1.12
N LYS A 493 12.65 -46.17 -0.08
CA LYS A 493 13.74 -47.13 0.19
C LYS A 493 13.33 -48.23 1.18
N GLY A 494 12.10 -48.20 1.66
CA GLY A 494 11.56 -49.14 2.64
C GLY A 494 10.88 -50.36 2.02
N THR A 495 10.02 -50.97 2.81
CA THR A 495 9.15 -52.11 2.48
C THR A 495 8.17 -51.79 1.34
N ASP A 496 7.56 -52.81 0.74
CA ASP A 496 6.57 -52.63 -0.33
C ASP A 496 5.35 -51.79 0.11
N GLU A 497 5.01 -51.80 1.39
CA GLU A 497 3.97 -50.94 1.95
C GLU A 497 4.42 -49.47 2.01
N GLU A 498 5.63 -49.21 2.49
CA GLU A 498 6.21 -47.87 2.53
C GLU A 498 6.41 -47.31 1.11
N GLN A 499 6.82 -48.13 0.15
CA GLN A 499 6.95 -47.71 -1.24
C GLN A 499 5.61 -47.36 -1.88
N ARG A 500 4.55 -48.12 -1.57
CA ARG A 500 3.17 -47.77 -1.97
C ARG A 500 2.73 -46.46 -1.33
N ARG A 501 3.04 -46.26 -0.05
CA ARG A 501 2.76 -45.01 0.66
C ARG A 501 3.47 -43.81 0.02
N ALA A 502 4.74 -43.95 -0.33
CA ALA A 502 5.49 -42.93 -1.06
C ALA A 502 4.79 -42.58 -2.40
N GLY A 503 4.26 -43.59 -3.10
CA GLY A 503 3.47 -43.40 -4.31
C GLY A 503 2.20 -42.56 -4.08
N SER A 504 1.41 -42.87 -3.04
CA SER A 504 0.22 -42.09 -2.67
C SER A 504 0.56 -40.63 -2.33
N VAL A 505 1.59 -40.42 -1.49
CA VAL A 505 2.03 -39.08 -1.06
C VAL A 505 2.40 -38.20 -2.26
N ILE A 506 3.16 -38.76 -3.20
CA ILE A 506 3.57 -38.03 -4.40
C ILE A 506 2.39 -37.84 -5.36
N GLY A 507 1.53 -38.85 -5.52
CA GLY A 507 0.30 -38.73 -6.32
C GLY A 507 -0.62 -37.61 -5.86
N LEU A 508 -0.81 -37.46 -4.54
CA LEU A 508 -1.53 -36.33 -3.95
C LEU A 508 -0.80 -35.01 -4.16
N SER A 509 0.52 -35.00 -3.96
CA SER A 509 1.34 -33.79 -4.10
C SER A 509 1.30 -33.22 -5.53
N VAL A 510 1.39 -34.05 -6.57
CA VAL A 510 1.31 -33.58 -7.96
C VAL A 510 -0.08 -33.12 -8.37
N ASN A 511 -1.14 -33.72 -7.81
CA ASN A 511 -2.50 -33.23 -7.99
C ASN A 511 -2.68 -31.85 -7.31
N LEU A 512 -2.09 -31.65 -6.13
CA LEU A 512 -2.06 -30.34 -5.48
C LEU A 512 -1.28 -29.31 -6.30
N VAL A 513 -0.16 -29.69 -6.93
CA VAL A 513 0.58 -28.81 -7.87
C VAL A 513 -0.32 -28.37 -9.03
N TYR A 514 -1.08 -29.30 -9.62
CA TYR A 514 -2.03 -28.96 -10.67
C TYR A 514 -3.14 -28.02 -10.17
N LEU A 515 -3.73 -28.28 -8.99
CA LEU A 515 -4.71 -27.37 -8.38
C LEU A 515 -4.15 -25.96 -8.14
N ILE A 516 -2.91 -25.87 -7.63
CA ILE A 516 -2.23 -24.58 -7.44
C ILE A 516 -2.10 -23.85 -8.77
N SER A 517 -1.82 -24.54 -9.89
CA SER A 517 -1.78 -23.90 -11.21
C SER A 517 -3.12 -23.23 -11.57
N VAL A 518 -4.25 -23.84 -11.22
CA VAL A 518 -5.60 -23.30 -11.47
C VAL A 518 -5.85 -22.08 -10.59
N ALA A 519 -5.57 -22.17 -9.29
CA ALA A 519 -5.72 -21.05 -8.37
C ALA A 519 -4.75 -19.89 -8.68
N LEU A 520 -3.58 -20.18 -9.24
CA LEU A 520 -2.57 -19.21 -9.63
C LEU A 520 -2.88 -18.49 -10.94
N TYR A 521 -3.74 -19.06 -11.80
CA TYR A 521 -4.09 -18.50 -13.12
C TYR A 521 -4.47 -17.01 -13.09
N PRO A 522 -5.28 -16.52 -12.14
CA PRO A 522 -5.60 -15.10 -12.06
C PRO A 522 -4.40 -14.19 -11.77
N TYR A 523 -3.42 -14.69 -11.02
CA TYR A 523 -2.29 -13.89 -10.52
C TYR A 523 -1.07 -13.96 -11.43
N MET A 524 -0.69 -15.17 -11.85
CA MET A 524 0.52 -15.46 -12.64
C MET A 524 0.14 -16.41 -13.79
N PRO A 525 -0.52 -15.91 -14.84
CA PRO A 525 -1.09 -16.73 -15.90
C PRO A 525 -0.06 -17.55 -16.69
N LYS A 526 1.18 -17.06 -16.87
CA LYS A 526 2.22 -17.79 -17.60
C LYS A 526 2.86 -18.88 -16.76
N ILE A 527 3.10 -18.63 -15.48
CA ILE A 527 3.59 -19.66 -14.56
C ILE A 527 2.52 -20.72 -14.32
N SER A 528 1.26 -20.32 -14.23
CA SER A 528 0.11 -21.23 -14.20
C SER A 528 0.09 -22.16 -15.43
N GLU A 529 0.26 -21.61 -16.64
CA GLU A 529 0.38 -22.38 -17.88
C GLU A 529 1.60 -23.31 -17.89
N GLU A 530 2.74 -22.84 -17.41
CA GLU A 530 3.98 -23.62 -17.32
C GLU A 530 3.84 -24.82 -16.37
N ILE A 531 3.23 -24.64 -15.20
CA ILE A 531 2.97 -25.76 -14.27
C ILE A 531 2.07 -26.80 -14.95
N ARG A 532 1.01 -26.37 -15.63
CA ARG A 532 0.12 -27.27 -16.39
C ARG A 532 0.85 -28.01 -17.51
N ASN A 533 1.77 -27.34 -18.20
CA ASN A 533 2.63 -27.96 -19.21
C ASN A 533 3.53 -29.04 -18.59
N GLN A 534 4.18 -28.77 -17.46
CA GLN A 534 5.01 -29.77 -16.76
C GLN A 534 4.16 -30.95 -16.26
N CYS A 535 2.94 -30.70 -15.79
CA CYS A 535 1.98 -31.75 -15.45
C CYS A 535 1.46 -32.56 -16.65
N ASN A 536 1.81 -32.19 -17.89
CA ASN A 536 1.26 -32.76 -19.13
C ASN A 536 -0.28 -32.73 -19.18
N LYS A 537 -0.87 -31.65 -18.67
CA LYS A 537 -2.31 -31.43 -18.64
C LYS A 537 -2.56 -29.94 -18.85
N ARG A 538 -2.71 -29.52 -20.11
CA ARG A 538 -2.69 -28.10 -20.50
C ARG A 538 -4.01 -27.39 -20.22
N GLU A 539 -5.10 -28.15 -20.21
CA GLU A 539 -6.45 -27.63 -20.07
C GLU A 539 -6.60 -26.88 -18.75
N LEU A 540 -7.20 -25.69 -18.78
CA LEU A 540 -7.60 -25.01 -17.55
C LEU A 540 -8.95 -25.59 -17.11
N ILE A 541 -9.06 -25.93 -15.84
CA ILE A 541 -10.33 -26.40 -15.26
C ILE A 541 -10.99 -25.29 -14.47
N MET A 542 -12.29 -25.43 -14.26
CA MET A 542 -13.05 -24.64 -13.30
C MET A 542 -12.48 -24.84 -11.90
N LEU A 543 -12.48 -23.80 -11.07
CA LEU A 543 -11.97 -23.85 -9.71
C LEU A 543 -12.81 -24.84 -8.89
N PRO A 544 -12.23 -25.99 -8.47
CA PRO A 544 -12.99 -26.98 -7.73
C PRO A 544 -13.13 -26.57 -6.26
N LYS A 545 -14.17 -27.08 -5.60
CA LYS A 545 -14.39 -26.85 -4.15
C LYS A 545 -13.42 -27.66 -3.27
N ASN A 546 -12.88 -28.74 -3.80
CA ASN A 546 -11.97 -29.66 -3.12
C ASN A 546 -10.82 -30.01 -4.06
N LEU A 547 -9.75 -30.60 -3.54
CA LEU A 547 -8.75 -31.22 -4.41
C LEU A 547 -9.39 -32.37 -5.19
N ILE A 548 -9.17 -32.39 -6.50
CA ILE A 548 -9.64 -33.42 -7.43
C ILE A 548 -8.42 -34.12 -8.05
N CYS A 549 -8.52 -35.42 -8.26
CA CYS A 549 -7.55 -36.28 -8.93
C CYS A 549 -7.58 -36.04 -10.45
N VAL A 550 -7.09 -34.89 -10.89
CA VAL A 550 -6.99 -34.58 -12.33
C VAL A 550 -5.89 -35.39 -13.00
N LEU A 551 -4.80 -35.65 -12.27
CA LEU A 551 -3.70 -36.51 -12.68
C LEU A 551 -3.96 -37.91 -12.10
N GLU A 552 -4.74 -38.71 -12.84
CA GLU A 552 -5.14 -40.06 -12.45
C GLU A 552 -3.93 -41.03 -12.41
N PRO A 553 -3.99 -42.13 -11.63
CA PRO A 553 -2.99 -43.18 -11.69
C PRO A 553 -2.74 -43.67 -13.13
N GLY A 554 -1.48 -43.76 -13.52
CA GLY A 554 -1.07 -44.06 -14.90
C GLY A 554 -0.84 -42.83 -15.78
N HIS A 555 -1.27 -41.64 -15.36
CA HIS A 555 -0.95 -40.38 -16.06
C HIS A 555 0.55 -40.12 -16.06
N LYS A 556 1.10 -39.72 -17.22
CA LYS A 556 2.53 -39.42 -17.39
C LYS A 556 2.75 -37.92 -17.52
N ILE A 557 3.50 -37.34 -16.58
CA ILE A 557 3.91 -35.92 -16.61
C ILE A 557 5.04 -35.69 -17.62
N ASN A 558 5.27 -34.41 -17.97
CA ASN A 558 6.43 -33.99 -18.73
C ASN A 558 7.64 -33.77 -17.80
N TYR A 559 8.77 -33.38 -18.38
CA TYR A 559 9.99 -33.05 -17.62
C TYR A 559 9.74 -31.89 -16.65
N SER A 560 10.20 -32.04 -15.41
CA SER A 560 10.14 -30.99 -14.40
C SER A 560 11.24 -29.95 -14.62
N ALA A 561 10.93 -28.68 -14.37
CA ALA A 561 11.89 -27.58 -14.47
C ALA A 561 11.67 -26.52 -13.39
N PRO A 562 12.73 -25.86 -12.88
CA PRO A 562 12.59 -24.76 -11.93
C PRO A 562 11.74 -23.62 -12.49
N LEU A 563 10.72 -23.19 -11.73
CA LEU A 563 9.79 -22.14 -12.15
C LEU A 563 10.32 -20.72 -11.94
N PHE A 564 11.21 -20.53 -10.97
CA PHE A 564 11.69 -19.22 -10.55
C PHE A 564 13.21 -19.20 -10.45
N ALA A 565 13.79 -18.06 -10.82
CA ALA A 565 15.19 -17.77 -10.61
C ALA A 565 15.36 -16.93 -9.32
N LYS A 566 16.48 -17.13 -8.63
CA LYS A 566 16.85 -16.32 -7.48
C LYS A 566 17.25 -14.92 -7.95
N LEU A 567 16.76 -13.89 -7.24
CA LEU A 567 17.21 -12.52 -7.43
C LEU A 567 18.44 -12.25 -6.56
N GLU A 568 19.56 -11.92 -7.18
CA GLU A 568 20.83 -11.69 -6.49
C GLU A 568 20.99 -10.22 -6.09
N ALA A 569 21.68 -9.96 -4.97
CA ALA A 569 21.88 -8.62 -4.42
C ALA A 569 22.55 -7.65 -5.43
N LYS A 570 23.40 -8.17 -6.32
CA LYS A 570 24.05 -7.38 -7.38
C LYS A 570 23.03 -6.83 -8.40
N ASP A 571 22.02 -7.62 -8.75
CA ASP A 571 21.00 -7.24 -9.74
C ASP A 571 20.10 -6.15 -9.12
N ILE A 572 19.76 -6.33 -7.85
CA ILE A 572 18.99 -5.37 -7.05
C ILE A 572 19.72 -4.03 -6.91
N ALA A 573 21.02 -4.04 -6.62
CA ALA A 573 21.82 -2.81 -6.56
C ALA A 573 21.84 -2.09 -7.92
N SER A 574 21.97 -2.84 -9.02
CA SER A 574 21.92 -2.29 -10.39
C SER A 574 20.55 -1.66 -10.69
N PHE A 575 19.45 -2.32 -10.33
CA PHE A 575 18.11 -1.77 -10.55
C PHE A 575 17.82 -0.54 -9.70
N LYS A 576 18.24 -0.53 -8.43
CA LYS A 576 18.14 0.67 -7.57
C LYS A 576 18.89 1.85 -8.16
N ALA A 577 20.10 1.63 -8.68
CA ALA A 577 20.86 2.69 -9.35
C ALA A 577 20.18 3.17 -10.65
N ARG A 578 19.55 2.26 -11.40
CA ARG A 578 18.86 2.57 -12.65
C ARG A 578 17.56 3.35 -12.45
N PHE A 579 16.80 3.04 -11.41
CA PHE A 579 15.44 3.56 -11.18
C PHE A 579 15.32 4.53 -9.97
N GLY A 580 16.43 4.76 -9.27
CA GLY A 580 16.58 5.80 -8.24
C GLY A 580 16.98 7.15 -8.83
N SER A 581 16.62 8.24 -8.15
CA SER A 581 16.92 9.62 -8.58
C SER A 581 18.41 9.84 -8.87
N MET A 582 18.75 10.46 -10.01
CA MET A 582 20.12 10.90 -10.38
C MET A 582 20.65 12.09 -9.54
N THR A 583 20.09 12.40 -8.37
CA THR A 583 20.52 13.56 -7.56
C THR A 583 21.78 13.34 -6.72
N ASN A 584 22.36 12.13 -6.70
CA ASN A 584 23.62 11.86 -5.98
C ASN A 584 24.88 11.81 -6.87
N LEU A 585 24.79 12.24 -8.14
CA LEU A 585 25.93 12.27 -9.06
C LEU A 585 26.00 13.61 -9.80
N LYS A 586 26.38 14.71 -9.13
CA LYS A 586 27.08 15.89 -9.69
C LYS A 586 27.35 17.00 -8.66
N THR A 587 28.58 17.04 -8.16
CA THR A 587 29.48 18.19 -7.87
C THR A 587 30.83 17.53 -7.52
N GLU A 588 31.99 17.80 -8.10
CA GLU A 588 32.58 18.99 -8.70
C GLU A 588 33.41 18.63 -9.95
N GLY A 589 33.60 19.62 -10.82
CA GLY A 589 34.21 19.46 -12.14
C GLY A 589 35.67 19.90 -12.29
N ASN A 590 36.08 19.81 -13.56
CA ASN A 590 37.22 20.44 -14.23
C ASN A 590 38.65 19.97 -13.93
N GLY A 591 39.21 19.19 -14.88
CA GLY A 591 40.65 18.96 -14.98
C GLY A 591 41.09 18.13 -16.19
N LYS A 592 41.16 18.78 -17.36
CA LYS A 592 42.04 18.50 -18.52
C LYS A 592 42.24 17.03 -18.98
N ILE A 593 41.81 16.82 -20.23
CA ILE A 593 42.25 15.74 -21.12
C ILE A 593 43.78 15.72 -21.23
N LYS A 594 44.41 14.58 -20.91
CA LYS A 594 45.67 14.14 -21.53
C LYS A 594 45.59 12.65 -21.88
N LYS A 595 45.76 12.37 -23.17
CA LYS A 595 46.04 11.06 -23.77
C LYS A 595 47.26 10.41 -23.12
N ASN A 596 47.23 9.10 -22.90
CA ASN A 596 48.23 8.20 -23.50
C ASN A 596 47.84 6.72 -23.43
N ASN A 597 48.15 6.04 -24.53
CA ASN A 597 47.99 4.62 -24.85
C ASN A 597 48.92 3.70 -24.04
N LYS A 598 48.51 2.42 -23.95
CA LYS A 598 49.27 1.14 -24.16
C LYS A 598 48.79 0.09 -23.15
N GLU A 599 48.09 -0.95 -23.59
CA GLU A 599 48.57 -2.24 -24.16
C GLU A 599 49.23 -3.17 -23.12
N ASP A 600 48.58 -4.33 -22.96
CA ASP A 600 49.10 -5.69 -22.75
C ASP A 600 50.14 -5.99 -21.66
N ASN A 601 49.76 -6.84 -20.68
CA ASN A 601 50.01 -8.29 -20.81
C ASN A 601 49.53 -9.14 -19.60
N LYS A 602 48.75 -10.16 -19.95
CA LYS A 602 48.79 -11.57 -19.51
C LYS A 602 49.77 -12.01 -18.39
N LYS A 603 49.18 -12.80 -17.47
CA LYS A 603 49.45 -14.22 -17.12
C LYS A 603 49.90 -14.53 -15.68
N LYS A 604 49.15 -15.51 -15.13
CA LYS A 604 49.52 -16.54 -14.13
C LYS A 604 49.74 -16.02 -12.70
N GLY A 605 49.32 -16.70 -11.65
CA GLY A 605 48.76 -18.03 -11.50
C GLY A 605 48.58 -18.30 -10.00
N GLU A 606 47.67 -19.22 -9.73
CA GLU A 606 47.25 -19.76 -8.44
C GLU A 606 48.38 -19.98 -7.41
N LYS A 607 48.17 -19.57 -6.14
CA LYS A 607 48.02 -20.48 -4.98
C LYS A 607 48.16 -19.76 -3.63
N LYS A 608 47.39 -20.29 -2.66
CA LYS A 608 47.54 -20.26 -1.19
C LYS A 608 46.94 -19.09 -0.40
N MET A 609 45.68 -19.33 -0.06
CA MET A 609 45.11 -19.34 1.29
C MET A 609 46.06 -19.08 2.48
N GLN A 610 45.63 -18.14 3.33
CA GLN A 610 45.90 -17.96 4.76
C GLN A 610 47.36 -17.70 5.20
N SER A 611 47.66 -16.43 5.48
CA SER A 611 48.18 -15.99 6.79
C SER A 611 48.34 -14.46 6.86
N ASN A 612 48.06 -13.93 8.04
CA ASN A 612 48.51 -12.65 8.59
C ASN A 612 47.74 -11.38 8.23
N VAL A 613 46.73 -11.12 9.07
CA VAL A 613 46.43 -9.78 9.58
C VAL A 613 47.71 -9.24 10.23
N GLN A 614 48.27 -8.15 9.68
CA GLN A 614 48.88 -6.99 10.36
C GLN A 614 49.90 -6.30 9.43
N ASN A 615 49.88 -4.96 9.47
CA ASN A 615 50.73 -3.98 8.78
C ASN A 615 50.38 -3.62 7.34
N THR A 616 49.53 -2.59 7.19
CA THR A 616 49.76 -1.46 6.27
C THR A 616 49.02 -0.22 6.77
N GLU A 617 49.53 0.41 7.82
CA GLU A 617 49.42 1.87 7.95
C GLU A 617 50.57 2.49 7.13
N ASN A 618 50.30 3.61 6.46
CA ASN A 618 51.23 4.44 5.66
C ASN A 618 51.40 4.11 4.18
N PHE A 619 50.45 4.51 3.35
CA PHE A 619 50.75 5.13 2.05
C PHE A 619 49.65 6.18 1.75
N TYR A 620 50.00 7.33 1.14
CA TYR A 620 49.15 8.48 0.72
C TYR A 620 49.03 9.71 1.66
N PRO A 621 50.11 10.49 1.87
CA PRO A 621 50.08 11.75 2.64
C PRO A 621 49.20 12.86 2.01
N LYS A 622 49.00 12.86 0.69
CA LYS A 622 48.07 13.81 0.02
C LYS A 622 46.59 13.49 0.29
N ALA A 623 46.22 12.22 0.51
CA ALA A 623 44.86 11.83 0.84
C ALA A 623 44.50 12.24 2.27
N GLN A 624 45.44 12.09 3.22
CA GLN A 624 45.26 12.55 4.60
C GLN A 624 45.12 14.07 4.72
N GLY A 625 45.86 14.85 3.90
CA GLY A 625 45.70 16.30 3.84
C GLY A 625 44.32 16.74 3.33
N ASN A 626 43.78 16.04 2.32
CA ASN A 626 42.44 16.32 1.80
C ASN A 626 41.34 15.88 2.78
N VAL A 627 41.51 14.75 3.49
CA VAL A 627 40.58 14.32 4.54
C VAL A 627 40.50 15.35 5.66
N LYS A 628 41.65 15.86 6.14
CA LYS A 628 41.66 16.94 7.14
C LYS A 628 40.99 18.22 6.66
N ASN A 629 41.18 18.59 5.38
CA ASN A 629 40.52 19.77 4.83
C ASN A 629 39.00 19.58 4.68
N ILE A 630 38.54 18.37 4.34
CA ILE A 630 37.13 18.02 4.29
C ILE A 630 36.52 18.00 5.70
N GLU A 631 37.20 17.39 6.68
CA GLU A 631 36.77 17.37 8.08
C GLU A 631 36.63 18.79 8.64
N ASN A 632 37.61 19.67 8.37
CA ASN A 632 37.56 21.09 8.77
C ASN A 632 36.44 21.85 8.06
N GLY A 633 36.20 21.57 6.78
CA GLY A 633 35.08 22.15 6.02
C GLY A 633 33.73 21.71 6.58
N MET A 634 33.58 20.42 6.92
CA MET A 634 32.38 19.86 7.53
C MET A 634 32.11 20.45 8.92
N THR A 635 33.13 20.64 9.75
CA THR A 635 32.96 21.27 11.07
C THR A 635 32.53 22.73 10.94
N CYS A 636 33.11 23.51 10.02
CA CYS A 636 32.65 24.88 9.77
C CYS A 636 31.21 24.94 9.23
N LEU A 637 30.80 23.98 8.40
CA LEU A 637 29.42 23.86 7.91
C LEU A 637 28.44 23.46 9.02
N GLU A 638 28.81 22.52 9.89
CA GLU A 638 28.02 22.15 11.07
C GLU A 638 27.86 23.32 12.04
N GLU A 639 28.92 24.10 12.29
CA GLU A 639 28.82 25.31 13.11
C GLU A 639 27.91 26.36 12.49
N ALA A 640 28.04 26.63 11.18
CA ALA A 640 27.16 27.57 10.47
C ALA A 640 25.69 27.09 10.49
N PHE A 641 25.46 25.79 10.31
CA PHE A 641 24.14 25.18 10.37
C PHE A 641 23.53 25.27 11.77
N ASN A 642 24.32 25.01 12.82
CA ASN A 642 23.87 25.13 14.21
C ASN A 642 23.57 26.58 14.61
N ILE A 643 24.34 27.55 14.10
CA ILE A 643 24.08 28.98 14.31
C ILE A 643 22.77 29.39 13.62
N ALA A 644 22.55 28.96 12.37
CA ALA A 644 21.32 29.22 11.63
C ALA A 644 20.10 28.55 12.30
N GLY A 645 20.25 27.32 12.78
CA GLY A 645 19.21 26.58 13.52
C GLY A 645 18.79 27.29 14.81
N LYS A 646 19.75 27.77 15.61
CA LYS A 646 19.44 28.55 16.82
C LYS A 646 18.78 29.89 16.50
N ALA A 647 19.19 30.58 15.43
CA ALA A 647 18.56 31.82 15.00
C ALA A 647 17.10 31.59 14.57
N PHE A 648 16.85 30.50 13.84
CA PHE A 648 15.51 30.08 13.44
C PHE A 648 14.63 29.71 14.65
N GLU A 649 15.13 28.91 15.60
CA GLU A 649 14.41 28.58 16.84
C GLU A 649 14.01 29.83 17.63
N ASN A 650 14.94 30.77 17.80
CA ASN A 650 14.67 32.02 18.52
C ASN A 650 13.60 32.87 17.82
N GLN A 651 13.62 32.92 16.48
CA GLN A 651 12.61 33.63 15.69
C GLN A 651 11.22 32.96 15.81
N GLN A 652 11.17 31.63 15.82
CA GLN A 652 9.92 30.88 15.98
C GLN A 652 9.35 31.02 17.40
N LEU A 653 10.19 31.00 18.43
CA LEU A 653 9.77 31.23 19.82
C LEU A 653 9.22 32.65 20.04
N ALA A 654 9.81 33.66 19.41
CA ALA A 654 9.30 35.03 19.45
C ALA A 654 7.90 35.13 18.80
N LYS A 655 7.71 34.48 17.65
CA LYS A 655 6.42 34.43 16.96
C LYS A 655 5.34 33.72 17.78
N LEU A 656 5.67 32.57 18.38
CA LEU A 656 4.77 31.82 19.27
C LEU A 656 4.35 32.62 20.51
N ALA A 657 5.23 33.45 21.06
CA ALA A 657 4.92 34.32 22.18
C ALA A 657 3.92 35.43 21.79
N GLU A 658 4.07 36.01 20.59
CA GLU A 658 3.15 37.00 20.02
C GLU A 658 1.77 36.38 19.73
N ASP A 659 1.74 35.20 19.10
CA ASP A 659 0.52 34.46 18.81
C ASP A 659 -0.23 34.09 20.10
N LYS A 660 0.48 33.64 21.14
CA LYS A 660 -0.10 33.34 22.46
C LYS A 660 -0.74 34.58 23.09
N LYS A 661 -0.10 35.74 22.95
CA LYS A 661 -0.65 37.02 23.46
C LYS A 661 -1.92 37.39 22.71
N SER A 662 -1.93 37.27 21.38
CA SER A 662 -3.11 37.55 20.56
C SER A 662 -4.27 36.62 20.88
N LEU A 663 -4.01 35.32 20.97
CA LEU A 663 -5.02 34.31 21.29
C LEU A 663 -5.60 34.50 22.70
N THR A 664 -4.80 34.92 23.67
CA THR A 664 -5.29 35.18 25.04
C THR A 664 -6.28 36.35 25.04
N LEU A 665 -5.97 37.44 24.32
CA LEU A 665 -6.87 38.57 24.14
C LEU A 665 -8.17 38.20 23.40
N GLU A 666 -8.07 37.31 22.41
CA GLU A 666 -9.23 36.83 21.67
C GLU A 666 -10.14 35.93 22.53
N VAL A 667 -9.55 35.06 23.34
CA VAL A 667 -10.29 34.24 24.33
C VAL A 667 -10.99 35.12 25.36
N GLU A 668 -10.33 36.15 25.90
CA GLU A 668 -10.97 37.11 26.82
C GLU A 668 -12.14 37.84 26.17
N LYS A 669 -11.99 38.25 24.91
CA LYS A 669 -13.06 38.91 24.15
C LYS A 669 -14.25 37.97 23.92
N LEU A 670 -14.00 36.73 23.52
CA LEU A 670 -15.04 35.72 23.31
C LEU A 670 -15.74 35.34 24.61
N LEU A 671 -15.01 35.26 25.73
CA LEU A 671 -15.59 35.03 27.05
C LEU A 671 -16.53 36.17 27.46
N ASN A 672 -16.17 37.42 27.17
CA ASN A 672 -17.05 38.56 27.46
C ASN A 672 -18.29 38.56 26.55
N GLN A 673 -18.15 38.24 25.27
CA GLN A 673 -19.30 38.09 24.36
C GLN A 673 -20.23 36.95 24.81
N LEU A 674 -19.67 35.84 25.26
CA LEU A 674 -20.45 34.72 25.79
C LEU A 674 -21.24 35.15 27.03
N LYS A 675 -20.62 35.88 27.96
CA LYS A 675 -21.32 36.43 29.14
C LYS A 675 -22.46 37.37 28.75
N GLU A 676 -22.25 38.24 27.76
CA GLU A 676 -23.31 39.15 27.28
C GLU A 676 -24.49 38.41 26.66
N GLU A 677 -24.23 37.38 25.86
CA GLU A 677 -25.27 36.55 25.24
C GLU A 677 -26.00 35.67 26.27
N GLU A 678 -25.30 35.13 27.26
CA GLU A 678 -25.90 34.38 28.37
C GLU A 678 -26.86 35.25 29.20
N ILE A 679 -26.51 36.52 29.44
CA ILE A 679 -27.38 37.48 30.12
C ILE A 679 -28.63 37.78 29.27
N LYS A 680 -28.48 37.99 27.95
CA LYS A 680 -29.61 38.19 27.03
C LYS A 680 -30.53 36.96 26.98
N GLY A 681 -29.97 35.76 27.13
CA GLY A 681 -30.69 34.48 27.20
C GLY A 681 -31.42 34.23 28.52
N GLY A 682 -31.40 35.18 29.47
CA GLY A 682 -32.11 35.08 30.75
C GLY A 682 -31.37 34.25 31.82
N ILE A 683 -30.10 33.90 31.60
CA ILE A 683 -29.27 33.18 32.58
C ILE A 683 -28.71 34.20 33.58
N LYS A 684 -29.07 34.07 34.86
CA LYS A 684 -28.50 34.90 35.93
C LYS A 684 -27.05 34.48 36.17
N GLN A 685 -26.10 35.40 35.93
CA GLN A 685 -24.71 35.23 36.34
C GLN A 685 -24.63 35.25 37.88
N ILE A 686 -24.03 34.21 38.46
CA ILE A 686 -23.68 34.16 39.88
C ILE A 686 -22.22 34.62 39.97
N GLU A 687 -21.96 35.71 40.69
CA GLU A 687 -20.58 36.10 41.02
C GLU A 687 -19.97 35.04 41.94
N ILE A 688 -18.93 34.38 41.46
CA ILE A 688 -18.10 33.51 42.30
C ILE A 688 -17.30 34.42 43.23
N PRO A 689 -17.40 34.27 44.56
CA PRO A 689 -16.65 35.10 45.51
C PRO A 689 -15.14 35.01 45.26
N SER A 690 -14.47 36.16 45.31
CA SER A 690 -13.04 36.36 45.06
C SER A 690 -12.08 35.72 46.08
N ASP A 691 -12.54 34.76 46.88
CA ASP A 691 -11.75 34.04 47.90
C ASP A 691 -11.54 32.55 47.62
N VAL A 692 -11.81 32.06 46.40
CA VAL A 692 -11.18 30.82 45.93
C VAL A 692 -9.85 31.18 45.28
N LYS A 693 -8.79 31.26 46.10
CA LYS A 693 -7.41 31.31 45.62
C LYS A 693 -7.08 29.98 44.92
N VAL A 694 -7.30 29.90 43.62
CA VAL A 694 -6.52 29.01 42.76
C VAL A 694 -5.14 29.63 42.64
N THR A 695 -4.31 29.40 43.65
CA THR A 695 -2.89 29.78 43.61
C THR A 695 -2.19 28.95 42.57
N VAL A 696 -1.86 29.59 41.45
CA VAL A 696 -0.72 29.25 40.61
C VAL A 696 0.52 29.85 41.30
N PRO A 697 1.48 29.08 41.83
CA PRO A 697 2.70 29.66 42.36
C PRO A 697 3.83 29.59 41.31
N GLU A 698 4.09 30.73 40.65
CA GLU A 698 5.44 31.23 40.36
C GLU A 698 5.76 32.20 41.52
N LYS A 699 6.90 32.23 42.23
CA LYS A 699 8.34 32.28 41.83
C LYS A 699 9.22 32.35 43.10
N VAL A 700 10.55 32.47 42.88
CA VAL A 700 11.66 32.97 43.78
C VAL A 700 12.55 31.83 44.34
N VAL A 701 13.71 31.48 43.75
CA VAL A 701 15.03 32.17 43.68
C VAL A 701 15.91 31.96 44.93
N LYS A 702 17.13 31.41 44.71
CA LYS A 702 18.37 31.43 45.54
C LYS A 702 18.33 30.61 46.84
N VAL A 703 19.40 29.98 47.37
CA VAL A 703 20.85 29.98 47.15
C VAL A 703 21.43 28.75 47.86
N ALA A 704 22.33 28.06 47.16
CA ALA A 704 23.57 27.42 47.60
C ALA A 704 23.84 27.18 49.10
N GLU A 705 24.35 25.98 49.43
CA GLU A 705 25.57 25.69 50.23
C GLU A 705 25.70 24.16 50.42
N LYS A 706 26.69 23.50 49.80
CA LYS A 706 28.06 23.16 50.27
C LYS A 706 28.13 22.14 51.44
N LYS A 707 28.83 21.04 51.13
CA LYS A 707 29.52 20.08 52.03
C LYS A 707 28.57 19.22 52.89
N VAL A 708 28.78 17.92 53.07
CA VAL A 708 29.97 17.28 53.65
C VAL A 708 30.05 15.81 53.20
N SER A 709 31.29 15.40 52.94
CA SER A 709 31.86 14.07 52.76
C SER A 709 31.50 13.03 53.83
N LEU A 710 31.65 11.74 53.49
CA LEU A 710 32.33 10.66 54.25
C LEU A 710 31.84 9.32 53.64
N SER A 711 32.57 8.68 52.73
CA SER A 711 33.73 7.79 52.94
C SER A 711 33.45 6.53 53.78
N LYS A 712 33.68 5.38 53.15
CA LYS A 712 34.36 4.14 53.61
C LYS A 712 33.54 2.91 53.18
N ASN A 713 34.05 2.16 52.21
CA ASN A 713 34.94 1.00 52.41
C ASN A 713 34.35 0.00 53.41
N GLU A 714 33.97 -1.17 52.93
CA GLU A 714 34.66 -2.39 53.39
C GLU A 714 34.47 -3.58 52.43
N LYS A 715 35.46 -4.47 52.52
CA LYS A 715 35.81 -5.54 51.60
C LYS A 715 35.01 -6.81 51.86
N LYS A 716 34.90 -7.60 50.78
CA LYS A 716 34.99 -9.07 50.68
C LYS A 716 34.68 -9.88 51.95
N GLU A 717 33.85 -10.90 51.77
CA GLU A 717 34.30 -12.27 52.01
C GLU A 717 33.52 -13.31 51.20
N LYS A 718 34.25 -14.31 50.70
CA LYS A 718 33.72 -15.57 50.19
C LYS A 718 33.62 -16.52 51.38
N SER A 719 32.53 -17.28 51.45
CA SER A 719 32.54 -18.58 52.11
C SER A 719 31.73 -19.57 51.29
N ALA A 720 32.33 -20.75 51.09
CA ALA A 720 31.64 -21.95 50.67
C ALA A 720 31.30 -22.73 51.94
N ASN A 721 30.06 -23.23 52.07
CA ASN A 721 29.89 -24.63 52.45
C ASN A 721 28.51 -25.20 52.09
N SER A 722 28.57 -26.50 51.83
CA SER A 722 27.56 -27.52 51.56
C SER A 722 26.32 -27.57 52.47
N GLY A 723 25.20 -28.05 51.92
CA GLY A 723 24.19 -28.78 52.71
C GLY A 723 22.76 -28.82 52.13
N ASN A 724 22.35 -30.01 51.68
CA ASN A 724 20.97 -30.49 51.46
C ASN A 724 20.11 -29.92 50.33
N LYS A 725 20.25 -30.53 49.15
CA LYS A 725 19.21 -30.59 48.12
C LYS A 725 18.10 -31.55 48.54
N LYS A 726 16.90 -31.02 48.81
CA LYS A 726 15.66 -31.69 48.40
C LYS A 726 15.56 -31.59 46.87
N PRO A 727 15.03 -32.59 46.15
CA PRO A 727 14.83 -32.47 44.72
C PRO A 727 13.78 -31.38 44.48
N VAL A 728 14.23 -30.20 44.07
CA VAL A 728 13.32 -29.23 43.45
C VAL A 728 12.91 -29.88 42.14
N THR A 729 11.67 -30.34 42.08
CA THR A 729 10.97 -30.58 40.82
C THR A 729 11.23 -29.37 39.94
N ILE A 730 12.02 -29.54 38.88
CA ILE A 730 12.23 -28.49 37.89
C ILE A 730 10.88 -28.31 37.23
N ASP A 731 10.17 -27.27 37.64
CA ASP A 731 8.96 -26.82 36.97
C ASP A 731 9.38 -26.33 35.57
N ASP A 732 9.27 -27.24 34.59
CA ASP A 732 9.59 -26.97 33.19
C ASP A 732 8.39 -26.34 32.45
N THR A 733 7.33 -25.96 33.17
CA THR A 733 6.19 -25.25 32.58
C THR A 733 6.63 -23.91 31.99
N ILE A 734 6.04 -23.58 30.84
CA ILE A 734 6.30 -22.34 30.11
C ILE A 734 5.05 -21.50 30.22
N ASP A 735 5.12 -20.46 31.05
CA ASP A 735 4.06 -19.47 31.23
C ASP A 735 4.61 -18.08 31.55
N ILE A 736 3.72 -17.09 31.63
CA ILE A 736 4.03 -15.67 31.86
C ILE A 736 4.85 -15.42 33.13
N GLY A 737 4.77 -16.29 34.15
CA GLY A 737 5.54 -16.15 35.38
C GLY A 737 7.05 -16.18 35.16
N ARG A 738 7.52 -16.70 34.02
CA ARG A 738 8.95 -16.70 33.64
C ARG A 738 9.44 -15.41 33.00
N LEU A 739 8.54 -14.49 32.64
CA LEU A 739 8.88 -13.19 32.08
C LEU A 739 9.19 -12.18 33.20
N ASP A 740 10.24 -11.38 33.03
CA ASP A 740 10.54 -10.24 33.91
C ASP A 740 9.91 -8.97 33.32
N LEU A 741 8.64 -8.76 33.61
CA LEU A 741 7.89 -7.58 33.18
C LEU A 741 7.91 -6.51 34.29
N ARG A 742 8.39 -5.30 33.96
CA ARG A 742 8.48 -4.18 34.92
C ARG A 742 7.95 -2.88 34.34
N VAL A 743 7.45 -2.01 35.23
CA VAL A 743 7.18 -0.60 34.91
C VAL A 743 8.51 0.11 34.73
N GLY A 744 8.66 0.87 33.65
CA GLY A 744 9.81 1.71 33.36
C GLY A 744 9.40 3.15 33.10
N LYS A 745 10.31 4.10 33.35
CA LYS A 745 10.13 5.51 32.98
C LYS A 745 11.15 5.91 31.93
N ILE A 746 10.68 6.45 30.81
CA ILE A 746 11.55 6.98 29.76
C ILE A 746 12.17 8.29 30.25
N ILE A 747 13.47 8.29 30.51
CA ILE A 747 14.24 9.46 30.97
C ILE A 747 14.71 10.31 29.79
N ASP A 748 15.04 9.68 28.67
CA ASP A 748 15.50 10.34 27.45
C ASP A 748 15.02 9.52 26.26
N CYS A 749 14.53 10.18 25.21
CA CYS A 749 14.14 9.55 23.96
C CYS A 749 14.66 10.39 22.80
N LYS A 750 15.38 9.75 21.88
CA LYS A 750 15.95 10.37 20.68
C LYS A 750 15.67 9.51 19.47
N ARG A 751 15.64 10.10 18.28
CA ARG A 751 15.65 9.31 17.04
C ARG A 751 16.98 8.57 16.93
N HIS A 752 16.94 7.32 16.51
CA HIS A 752 18.14 6.54 16.29
C HIS A 752 18.98 7.18 15.16
N PRO A 753 20.30 7.36 15.33
CA PRO A 753 21.13 8.09 14.38
C PRO A 753 21.16 7.46 12.98
N ASP A 754 21.14 6.13 12.92
CA ASP A 754 21.22 5.36 11.67
C ASP A 754 19.90 4.66 11.30
N ALA A 755 18.75 5.06 11.86
CA ALA A 755 17.47 4.40 11.58
C ALA A 755 16.22 5.28 11.81
N ASP A 756 15.54 5.65 10.72
CA ASP A 756 14.38 6.56 10.74
C ASP A 756 13.13 6.01 11.44
N ALA A 757 13.04 4.70 11.63
CA ALA A 757 11.90 4.04 12.25
C ALA A 757 12.13 3.69 13.72
N LEU A 758 13.31 3.97 14.28
CA LEU A 758 13.69 3.54 15.62
C LEU A 758 13.90 4.73 16.55
N TYR A 759 13.36 4.61 17.77
CA TYR A 759 13.78 5.44 18.89
C TYR A 759 14.93 4.76 19.63
N LEU A 760 15.77 5.60 20.23
CA LEU A 760 16.78 5.24 21.21
C LEU A 760 16.33 5.81 22.55
N GLU A 761 15.88 4.93 23.45
CA GLU A 761 15.36 5.30 24.76
C GLU A 761 16.34 4.95 25.88
N THR A 762 16.43 5.85 26.87
CA THR A 762 17.04 5.57 28.17
C THR A 762 15.93 5.39 29.18
N ILE A 763 15.72 4.16 29.67
CA ILE A 763 14.57 3.80 30.51
C ILE A 763 15.05 3.42 31.92
N ASP A 764 14.55 4.13 32.93
CA ASP A 764 14.67 3.75 34.35
C ASP A 764 13.72 2.58 34.63
N LEU A 765 14.26 1.43 35.05
CA LEU A 765 13.52 0.22 35.39
C LEU A 765 13.61 -0.10 36.90
N GLY A 766 13.92 0.89 37.73
CA GLY A 766 14.16 0.73 39.16
C GLY A 766 15.46 -0.03 39.49
N GLU A 767 16.41 0.00 38.56
CA GLU A 767 17.74 -0.60 38.69
C GLU A 767 18.78 0.47 39.01
N GLU A 768 20.01 0.07 39.38
CA GLU A 768 21.10 1.00 39.70
C GLU A 768 21.43 1.95 38.53
N LYS A 769 21.23 1.47 37.28
CA LYS A 769 21.42 2.25 36.07
C LYS A 769 20.23 2.07 35.12
N PRO A 770 19.78 3.14 34.44
CA PRO A 770 18.84 3.04 33.34
C PRO A 770 19.37 2.15 32.21
N ARG A 771 18.47 1.48 31.50
CA ARG A 771 18.81 0.64 30.36
C ARG A 771 18.67 1.40 29.05
N THR A 772 19.48 1.02 28.07
CA THR A 772 19.29 1.42 26.67
C THR A 772 18.28 0.51 26.01
N VAL A 773 17.22 1.08 25.44
CA VAL A 773 16.16 0.37 24.75
C VAL A 773 16.01 0.97 23.35
N ILE A 774 15.67 0.13 22.38
CA ILE A 774 15.42 0.55 21.01
C ILE A 774 14.04 0.05 20.62
N SER A 775 13.14 0.96 20.28
CA SER A 775 11.77 0.64 19.88
C SER A 775 11.43 1.13 18.47
N GLY A 776 10.51 0.43 17.80
CA GLY A 776 9.99 0.80 16.48
C GLY A 776 8.86 1.83 16.52
N LEU A 777 8.80 2.70 17.52
CA LEU A 777 7.62 3.52 17.81
C LEU A 777 7.58 4.87 17.07
N VAL A 778 8.62 5.21 16.28
CA VAL A 778 8.73 6.53 15.61
C VAL A 778 7.53 6.87 14.72
N LYS A 779 6.94 5.86 14.07
CA LYS A 779 5.79 6.03 13.16
C LYS A 779 4.45 6.09 13.89
N PHE A 780 4.42 5.79 15.18
CA PHE A 780 3.19 5.54 15.93
C PHE A 780 3.01 6.48 17.12
N VAL A 781 4.10 6.89 17.76
CA VAL A 781 4.07 7.76 18.95
C VAL A 781 5.03 8.94 18.72
N PRO A 782 4.53 10.19 18.72
CA PRO A 782 5.37 11.38 18.66
C PRO A 782 6.40 11.42 19.80
N ILE A 783 7.57 11.98 19.56
CA ILE A 783 8.68 11.97 20.52
C ILE A 783 8.33 12.75 21.79
N GLU A 784 7.47 13.76 21.67
CA GLU A 784 6.94 14.57 22.76
C GLU A 784 6.09 13.75 23.73
N GLU A 785 5.42 12.71 23.23
CA GLU A 785 4.61 11.78 24.02
C GLU A 785 5.42 10.62 24.62
N MET A 786 6.69 10.48 24.23
CA MET A 786 7.60 9.45 24.76
C MET A 786 8.32 9.92 26.01
N GLN A 787 8.69 11.20 26.04
CA GLN A 787 9.52 11.76 27.10
C GLN A 787 8.80 11.75 28.46
N ASN A 788 9.47 11.27 29.51
CA ASN A 788 8.93 11.12 30.87
C ASN A 788 7.73 10.17 31.02
N ARG A 789 7.37 9.41 29.98
CA ARG A 789 6.24 8.47 30.01
C ARG A 789 6.58 7.19 30.80
N LEU A 790 5.59 6.67 31.52
CA LEU A 790 5.63 5.32 32.10
C LEU A 790 5.25 4.29 31.02
N VAL A 791 6.04 3.23 30.95
CA VAL A 791 5.88 2.13 30.00
C VAL A 791 6.07 0.79 30.71
N VAL A 792 5.69 -0.31 30.06
CA VAL A 792 5.97 -1.66 30.54
C VAL A 792 7.05 -2.28 29.68
N CYS A 793 8.07 -2.86 30.31
CA CYS A 793 9.22 -3.43 29.63
C CYS A 793 9.43 -4.90 30.00
N LEU A 794 9.77 -5.72 29.01
CA LEU A 794 10.29 -7.07 29.18
C LEU A 794 11.82 -7.03 29.33
N CYS A 795 12.31 -7.43 30.50
CA CYS A 795 13.67 -7.14 30.97
C CYS A 795 14.63 -8.33 30.93
N ASN A 796 14.14 -9.55 30.74
CA ASN A 796 14.97 -10.77 30.76
C ASN A 796 15.14 -11.42 29.37
N LEU A 797 14.86 -10.69 28.28
CA LEU A 797 15.31 -11.09 26.94
C LEU A 797 16.83 -10.96 26.82
N LYS A 798 17.44 -11.80 25.98
CA LYS A 798 18.84 -11.62 25.61
C LYS A 798 18.98 -10.28 24.85
N PRO A 799 19.93 -9.40 25.21
CA PRO A 799 20.14 -8.15 24.49
C PRO A 799 20.36 -8.37 22.99
N ALA A 800 19.79 -7.49 22.18
CA ALA A 800 19.80 -7.59 20.73
C ALA A 800 20.41 -6.33 20.12
N LYS A 801 21.36 -6.49 19.20
CA LYS A 801 21.91 -5.36 18.43
C LYS A 801 20.94 -4.98 17.33
N MET A 802 20.46 -3.74 17.36
CA MET A 802 19.66 -3.13 16.31
C MET A 802 20.45 -1.97 15.74
N ARG A 803 20.83 -2.08 14.46
CA ARG A 803 21.57 -1.02 13.73
C ARG A 803 22.83 -0.53 14.47
N GLY A 804 23.53 -1.45 15.14
CA GLY A 804 24.81 -1.20 15.80
C GLY A 804 24.71 -0.91 17.30
N ILE A 805 23.54 -0.50 17.80
CA ILE A 805 23.30 -0.22 19.23
C ILE A 805 22.60 -1.42 19.88
N GLU A 806 22.97 -1.76 21.11
CA GLU A 806 22.41 -2.88 21.86
C GLU A 806 21.16 -2.46 22.64
N SER A 807 20.02 -3.09 22.34
CA SER A 807 18.78 -2.96 23.11
C SER A 807 18.75 -3.97 24.25
N GLN A 808 18.57 -3.50 25.48
CA GLN A 808 18.68 -4.28 26.73
C GLN A 808 17.33 -4.63 27.37
N ALA A 809 16.22 -4.23 26.73
CA ALA A 809 14.85 -4.58 27.08
C ALA A 809 13.94 -4.40 25.86
N MET A 810 12.66 -4.73 25.99
CA MET A 810 11.63 -4.52 24.97
C MET A 810 10.44 -3.78 25.58
N VAL A 811 9.99 -2.69 24.96
CA VAL A 811 8.76 -1.97 25.36
C VAL A 811 7.55 -2.74 24.86
N MET A 812 6.63 -3.04 25.78
CA MET A 812 5.40 -3.80 25.51
C MET A 812 4.30 -2.89 24.96
N CYS A 813 3.75 -3.22 23.80
CA CYS A 813 2.72 -2.42 23.13
C CYS A 813 1.52 -3.28 22.72
N ALA A 814 0.34 -2.67 22.70
CA ALA A 814 -0.81 -3.23 22.00
C ALA A 814 -0.64 -2.97 20.49
N SER A 815 -0.80 -3.98 19.65
CA SER A 815 -0.55 -3.85 18.22
C SER A 815 -1.55 -4.57 17.33
N THR A 816 -1.94 -3.89 16.25
CA THR A 816 -2.51 -4.46 15.03
C THR A 816 -1.50 -4.28 13.89
N PRO A 817 -1.73 -4.85 12.70
CA PRO A 817 -0.92 -4.56 11.53
C PRO A 817 -0.84 -3.05 11.18
N ASP A 818 -1.86 -2.26 11.55
CA ASP A 818 -2.01 -0.86 11.11
C ASP A 818 -1.81 0.17 12.24
N LYS A 819 -1.83 -0.25 13.51
CA LYS A 819 -1.72 0.64 14.68
C LYS A 819 -0.94 -0.02 15.81
N VAL A 820 -0.04 0.75 16.42
CA VAL A 820 0.67 0.37 17.64
C VAL A 820 0.44 1.45 18.68
N GLU A 821 0.11 1.07 19.91
CA GLU A 821 0.00 2.00 21.03
C GLU A 821 0.66 1.41 22.29
N ILE A 822 1.27 2.29 23.08
CA ILE A 822 1.89 1.95 24.35
C ILE A 822 0.79 1.62 25.36
N LEU A 823 0.98 0.55 26.13
CA LEU A 823 0.09 0.22 27.25
C LEU A 823 0.21 1.30 28.35
N GLU A 824 -0.92 1.90 28.71
CA GLU A 824 -1.02 2.85 29.81
C GLU A 824 -0.89 2.17 31.17
N VAL A 825 -0.20 2.88 32.05
CA VAL A 825 0.12 2.52 33.41
C VAL A 825 -0.38 3.64 34.31
N ASP A 826 -0.92 3.30 35.48
CA ASP A 826 -1.37 4.29 36.46
C ASP A 826 -0.23 5.28 36.80
N PRO A 827 -0.46 6.61 36.76
CA PRO A 827 0.57 7.61 37.04
C PRO A 827 1.21 7.52 38.44
N SER A 828 0.55 6.86 39.40
CA SER A 828 1.10 6.62 40.75
C SER A 828 2.13 5.50 40.80
N CYS A 829 2.26 4.70 39.74
CA CYS A 829 3.24 3.62 39.66
C CYS A 829 4.68 4.14 39.61
N LYS A 830 5.60 3.34 40.16
CA LYS A 830 7.03 3.66 40.26
C LYS A 830 7.85 2.74 39.35
N PRO A 831 8.93 3.25 38.72
CA PRO A 831 9.90 2.42 38.01
C PRO A 831 10.36 1.21 38.84
N GLY A 832 10.42 0.04 38.20
CA GLY A 832 10.80 -1.23 38.80
C GLY A 832 9.68 -2.03 39.45
N GLN A 833 8.46 -1.49 39.55
CA GLN A 833 7.31 -2.27 39.99
C GLN A 833 7.05 -3.43 39.02
N ARG A 834 6.81 -4.62 39.58
CA ARG A 834 6.60 -5.84 38.81
C ARG A 834 5.16 -5.98 38.33
N ILE A 835 5.04 -6.58 37.17
CA ILE A 835 3.76 -6.99 36.60
C ILE A 835 3.49 -8.45 36.95
N ILE A 836 2.29 -8.73 37.44
CA ILE A 836 1.82 -10.03 37.93
C ILE A 836 0.56 -10.40 37.16
N CYS A 837 0.35 -11.68 36.89
CA CYS A 837 -0.84 -12.16 36.21
C CYS A 837 -1.55 -13.22 37.06
N GLY A 838 -2.68 -12.83 37.67
CA GLY A 838 -3.60 -13.68 38.43
C GLY A 838 -2.96 -14.87 39.17
N SER A 839 -3.27 -16.09 38.71
CA SER A 839 -2.90 -17.37 39.31
C SER A 839 -1.48 -17.85 38.98
N TYR A 840 -0.75 -17.13 38.13
CA TYR A 840 0.60 -17.52 37.70
C TYR A 840 1.67 -17.01 38.67
N GLU A 841 2.43 -17.93 39.27
CA GLU A 841 3.49 -17.60 40.22
C GLU A 841 4.68 -16.89 39.53
N PRO A 842 5.06 -15.66 39.96
CA PRO A 842 6.20 -14.94 39.39
C PRO A 842 7.53 -15.61 39.72
N ARG A 843 8.19 -16.14 38.69
CA ARG A 843 9.50 -16.82 38.74
C ARG A 843 10.33 -16.45 37.50
N PRO A 844 10.72 -15.17 37.34
CA PRO A 844 11.40 -14.72 36.14
C PRO A 844 12.75 -15.41 35.97
N ASP A 845 13.01 -15.92 34.76
CA ASP A 845 14.34 -16.41 34.41
C ASP A 845 15.35 -15.25 34.46
N ALA A 846 16.60 -15.52 34.87
CA ALA A 846 17.65 -14.51 34.84
C ALA A 846 17.91 -13.95 33.43
N VAL A 847 17.89 -14.84 32.42
CA VAL A 847 17.83 -14.53 30.99
C VAL A 847 17.04 -15.65 30.32
N LEU A 848 16.04 -15.30 29.51
CA LEU A 848 15.22 -16.26 28.77
C LEU A 848 16.09 -17.08 27.80
N ASN A 849 15.96 -18.40 27.84
CA ASN A 849 16.73 -19.30 26.98
C ASN A 849 16.21 -19.26 25.53
N PRO A 850 17.00 -18.76 24.55
CA PRO A 850 16.55 -18.64 23.16
C PRO A 850 16.22 -19.98 22.50
N LYS A 851 16.82 -21.10 22.97
CA LYS A 851 16.54 -22.44 22.45
C LYS A 851 15.17 -22.96 22.87
N LYS A 852 14.66 -22.54 24.04
CA LYS A 852 13.35 -22.94 24.55
C LYS A 852 12.21 -22.08 23.97
N LYS A 853 12.51 -20.99 23.24
CA LYS A 853 11.52 -20.10 22.61
C LYS A 853 10.40 -19.68 23.56
N ILE A 854 10.76 -19.32 24.79
CA ILE A 854 9.82 -19.06 25.89
C ILE A 854 8.90 -17.87 25.56
N TRP A 855 9.49 -16.78 25.07
CA TRP A 855 8.74 -15.60 24.65
C TRP A 855 7.78 -15.92 23.50
N GLU A 856 8.23 -16.65 22.49
CA GLU A 856 7.41 -17.00 21.33
C GLU A 856 6.25 -17.95 21.67
N GLN A 857 6.34 -18.70 22.77
CA GLN A 857 5.26 -19.54 23.27
C GLN A 857 4.26 -18.75 24.13
N ILE A 858 4.69 -17.70 24.83
CA ILE A 858 3.84 -16.87 25.72
C ILE A 858 3.14 -15.74 24.94
N ALA A 859 3.83 -15.10 24.01
CA ALA A 859 3.35 -13.93 23.28
C ALA A 859 2.01 -14.12 22.53
N PRO A 860 1.68 -15.28 21.93
CA PRO A 860 0.38 -15.48 21.27
C PRO A 860 -0.83 -15.38 22.21
N ASP A 861 -0.61 -15.62 23.50
CA ASP A 861 -1.65 -15.61 24.54
C ASP A 861 -1.71 -14.27 25.30
N LEU A 862 -0.77 -13.35 25.04
CA LEU A 862 -0.79 -11.98 25.55
C LEU A 862 -1.68 -11.10 24.68
N LYS A 863 -2.81 -10.66 25.23
CA LYS A 863 -3.84 -9.93 24.47
C LYS A 863 -4.39 -8.75 25.26
N VAL A 864 -5.04 -7.84 24.55
CA VAL A 864 -5.93 -6.84 25.14
C VAL A 864 -7.35 -7.35 24.98
N ASN A 865 -8.14 -7.41 26.04
CA ASN A 865 -9.52 -7.88 25.98
C ASN A 865 -10.49 -6.81 25.43
N SER A 866 -11.78 -7.12 25.39
CA SER A 866 -12.85 -6.21 24.93
C SER A 866 -13.02 -4.96 25.81
N GLU A 867 -12.54 -4.99 27.06
CA GLU A 867 -12.55 -3.85 27.98
C GLU A 867 -11.30 -2.96 27.86
N GLY A 868 -10.31 -3.37 27.06
CA GLY A 868 -9.06 -2.63 26.90
C GLY A 868 -7.97 -3.01 27.90
N LYS A 869 -8.17 -4.05 28.72
CA LYS A 869 -7.20 -4.50 29.71
C LYS A 869 -6.32 -5.60 29.13
N ALA A 870 -5.03 -5.55 29.44
CA ALA A 870 -4.09 -6.60 29.06
C ALA A 870 -4.35 -7.89 29.86
N THR A 871 -4.35 -9.03 29.18
CA THR A 871 -4.60 -10.36 29.71
C THR A 871 -3.61 -11.39 29.16
N TYR A 872 -3.40 -12.45 29.94
CA TYR A 872 -2.71 -13.66 29.49
C TYR A 872 -3.63 -14.85 29.74
N LYS A 873 -3.97 -15.59 28.67
CA LYS A 873 -4.95 -16.69 28.72
C LYS A 873 -6.28 -16.33 29.42
N GLY A 874 -6.70 -15.07 29.28
CA GLY A 874 -7.93 -14.54 29.86
C GLY A 874 -7.80 -13.96 31.28
N GLU A 875 -6.68 -14.16 31.98
CA GLU A 875 -6.44 -13.56 33.30
C GLU A 875 -5.83 -12.16 33.17
N LEU A 876 -6.25 -11.23 34.04
CA LEU A 876 -5.76 -9.86 34.02
C LEU A 876 -4.29 -9.78 34.39
N ILE A 877 -3.58 -8.91 33.66
CA ILE A 877 -2.19 -8.56 33.94
C ILE A 877 -2.20 -7.25 34.74
N LEU A 878 -1.75 -7.34 35.98
CA LEU A 878 -1.85 -6.29 36.99
C LEU A 878 -0.46 -5.82 37.43
N ILE A 879 -0.33 -4.53 37.70
CA ILE A 879 0.86 -3.90 38.27
C ILE A 879 0.75 -4.03 39.78
N ASN A 880 1.71 -4.74 40.38
CA ASN A 880 1.72 -5.07 41.81
C ASN A 880 0.42 -5.73 42.34
N GLY A 881 -0.36 -6.36 41.46
CA GLY A 881 -1.63 -7.03 41.83
C GLY A 881 -2.84 -6.12 41.98
N GLU A 882 -2.71 -4.82 41.72
CA GLU A 882 -3.80 -3.83 41.96
C GLU A 882 -4.31 -3.20 40.67
N ASN A 883 -3.41 -2.65 39.84
CA ASN A 883 -3.80 -1.81 38.71
C ASN A 883 -3.65 -2.54 37.37
N PRO A 884 -4.67 -2.65 36.52
CA PRO A 884 -4.54 -3.29 35.21
C PRO A 884 -3.74 -2.43 34.24
N MET A 885 -2.99 -3.08 33.34
CA MET A 885 -2.41 -2.38 32.17
C MET A 885 -3.49 -2.20 31.11
N ILE A 886 -3.60 -1.00 30.55
CA ILE A 886 -4.72 -0.63 29.67
C ILE A 886 -4.20 -0.18 28.30
N ALA A 887 -4.81 -0.66 27.23
CA ALA A 887 -4.60 -0.11 25.90
C ALA A 887 -5.59 1.07 25.68
N PRO A 888 -5.12 2.27 25.32
CA PRO A 888 -5.98 3.45 25.15
C PRO A 888 -7.20 3.19 24.25
N THR A 889 -7.00 2.56 23.09
CA THR A 889 -8.04 2.44 22.07
C THR A 889 -8.16 1.05 21.43
N LEU A 890 -7.13 0.22 21.50
CA LEU A 890 -7.14 -1.11 20.88
C LEU A 890 -7.84 -2.13 21.78
N ARG A 891 -8.61 -3.03 21.16
CA ARG A 891 -9.41 -4.08 21.83
C ARG A 891 -9.28 -5.39 21.06
N ASN A 892 -9.20 -6.51 21.76
CA ASN A 892 -9.05 -7.85 21.16
C ASN A 892 -7.81 -8.00 20.26
N VAL A 893 -6.73 -7.30 20.62
CA VAL A 893 -5.45 -7.31 19.87
C VAL A 893 -4.35 -8.01 20.67
N ASN A 894 -3.22 -8.33 20.03
CA ASN A 894 -2.08 -8.91 20.74
C ASN A 894 -1.25 -7.82 21.43
N VAL A 895 -0.67 -8.17 22.58
CA VAL A 895 0.39 -7.39 23.23
C VAL A 895 1.73 -8.00 22.84
N LYS A 896 2.64 -7.18 22.34
CA LYS A 896 3.95 -7.62 21.83
C LYS A 896 5.07 -6.70 22.24
#